data_AF-A0A1C5S302-F1
#
_entry.id   AF-A0A1C5S302-F1
#
_cell.length_a   1.000
_cell.length_b   1.000
_cell.length_c   1.000
_cell.angle_alpha   90.00
_cell.angle_beta   90.00
_cell.angle_gamma   90.00
#
_symmetry.space_group_name_H-M   'P 1'
#
loop_
_entity.id
_entity.type
_entity.pdbx_description
1 polymer ?
#
loop_
_entity_poly.entity_id
_entity_poly.type
_entity_poly.pdbx_seq_one_letter_code
_entity_poly.pdbx_strand_id
1 'polypeptide(L)'
;MEKQHRYSNMLMIAAVLIGLLCSIYMCVQRYAVEERTMTIEQAMDYDAVVSMVRNDGYDVGEALEKFRQAGITSFTIYDTTLNKLTQRGDISLITRLGFQLYYPQLQIGDLSYDYYVVGQPKDKEDPYFDEIAADLKTRLGADSVSVIANSQYRILGLRGSMPALGDTNLGILSADAKAIAARGFHVILRPTNYSNVSKEQIDQFFQRAADIPDVSGIMFVGKEVLGYTPDKEQRKAMLAVTAEHMKAQGLPFYMIEAANQLQYDRQDGMYDLADLLDYQTVRIYAMSKEELEKITPEEAAMRFYISDLERNVRVNLYPLYKKPLHGMNLTETNLSYIQETSRKLKDRGYALGRASIMEGYYPNALLLAVTAAAAACGFVFVLNLFIPLSEKVNYILLALAVVGGAGGTALFHSALFLQLMAIGCAVASPTAAMLLLLDWWRKKPIDAPLGYGRVVRDGAVGLTCAVAIAMIGGLYIAAMLGNIRFFMEFDFYRGVKLTFVLPILLVAAGYLLRFPLWGRTIASPQDFAAFAKDFLNIPIKMGTLILLGMLAMVAFIFVGRSGHTAGVPVPDFEVALRRFLENAMYARPREKEFLVGHPAFFLMVAAMYRKWPQILHFLLVLAATIGVGSMVETFAHIRTPFLMSFIRGIDGWLLGLPLGVVGVCGVAFLEYITNWLGKQVKPRE
;
A
#
# COMPACT_ATOMS: atom_id res chain seq x y z
N MET A 1 15.27 -41.62 -26.67
CA MET A 1 14.15 -41.12 -25.84
C MET A 1 14.06 -39.59 -25.74
N GLU A 2 15.14 -38.82 -25.99
CA GLU A 2 15.15 -37.35 -25.85
C GLU A 2 14.35 -36.55 -26.91
N LYS A 3 14.04 -37.15 -28.07
CA LYS A 3 13.29 -36.48 -29.15
C LYS A 3 11.77 -36.43 -28.92
N GLN A 4 11.25 -37.26 -28.01
CA GLN A 4 9.81 -37.55 -27.98
C GLN A 4 8.98 -36.48 -27.24
N HIS A 5 9.56 -35.68 -26.34
CA HIS A 5 8.84 -34.64 -25.56
C HIS A 5 9.02 -33.20 -26.10
N ARG A 6 9.63 -33.05 -27.29
CA ARG A 6 10.14 -31.75 -27.76
C ARG A 6 9.03 -30.85 -28.30
N TYR A 7 7.98 -31.43 -28.89
CA TYR A 7 6.94 -30.65 -29.57
C TYR A 7 5.94 -30.07 -28.58
N SER A 8 5.44 -30.85 -27.62
CA SER A 8 4.50 -30.33 -26.62
C SER A 8 5.11 -29.21 -25.77
N ASN A 9 6.40 -29.36 -25.39
CA ASN A 9 7.11 -28.33 -24.61
C ASN A 9 7.31 -27.04 -25.42
N MET A 10 7.59 -27.15 -26.73
CA MET A 10 7.70 -25.99 -27.61
C MET A 10 6.38 -25.24 -27.74
N LEU A 11 5.25 -25.96 -27.82
CA LEU A 11 3.91 -25.34 -27.83
C LEU A 11 3.59 -24.64 -26.51
N MET A 12 3.95 -25.23 -25.36
CA MET A 12 3.78 -24.58 -24.05
C MET A 12 4.59 -23.29 -23.96
N ILE A 13 5.86 -23.30 -24.41
CA ILE A 13 6.71 -22.10 -24.45
C ILE A 13 6.11 -21.06 -25.38
N ALA A 14 5.65 -21.45 -26.57
CA ALA A 14 4.99 -20.53 -27.50
C ALA A 14 3.73 -19.90 -26.89
N ALA A 15 2.91 -20.68 -26.18
CA ALA A 15 1.75 -20.17 -25.46
C ALA A 15 2.16 -19.15 -24.37
N VAL A 16 3.22 -19.42 -23.62
CA VAL A 16 3.78 -18.48 -22.64
C VAL A 16 4.27 -17.18 -23.31
N LEU A 17 4.89 -17.26 -24.50
CA LEU A 17 5.31 -16.03 -25.19
C LEU A 17 4.12 -15.23 -25.74
N ILE A 18 3.07 -15.89 -26.22
CA ILE A 18 1.84 -15.21 -26.65
C ILE A 18 1.17 -14.52 -25.46
N GLY A 19 1.03 -15.20 -24.32
CA GLY A 19 0.49 -14.60 -23.11
C GLY A 19 1.33 -13.44 -22.58
N LEU A 20 2.66 -13.47 -22.77
CA LEU A 20 3.57 -12.37 -22.44
C LEU A 20 3.26 -11.13 -23.26
N LEU A 21 3.04 -11.24 -24.57
CA LEU A 21 2.66 -10.11 -25.42
C LEU A 21 1.33 -9.49 -24.98
N CYS A 22 0.32 -10.32 -24.69
CA CYS A 22 -0.96 -9.87 -24.14
C CYS A 22 -0.78 -9.16 -22.79
N SER A 23 0.05 -9.73 -21.90
CA SER A 23 0.33 -9.16 -20.58
C SER A 23 1.03 -7.81 -20.66
N ILE A 24 2.02 -7.68 -21.55
CA ILE A 24 2.73 -6.41 -21.78
C ILE A 24 1.73 -5.34 -22.24
N TYR A 25 0.87 -5.66 -23.20
CA TYR A 25 -0.14 -4.71 -23.67
C TYR A 25 -1.07 -4.25 -22.53
N MET A 26 -1.59 -5.18 -21.72
CA MET A 26 -2.43 -4.83 -20.56
C MET A 26 -1.66 -4.04 -19.49
N CYS A 27 -0.37 -4.31 -19.28
CA CYS A 27 0.46 -3.54 -18.36
C CYS A 27 0.72 -2.12 -18.86
N VAL A 28 0.87 -1.92 -20.18
CA VAL A 28 0.98 -0.58 -20.79
C VAL A 28 -0.32 0.21 -20.64
N GLN A 29 -1.48 -0.43 -20.83
CA GLN A 29 -2.78 0.21 -20.57
C GLN A 29 -2.92 0.64 -19.11
N ARG A 30 -2.54 -0.25 -18.18
CA ARG A 30 -2.48 0.06 -16.75
C ARG A 30 -1.56 1.25 -16.46
N TYR A 31 -0.35 1.24 -17.01
CA TYR A 31 0.62 2.32 -16.83
C TYR A 31 0.06 3.67 -17.28
N ALA A 32 -0.62 3.71 -18.44
CA ALA A 32 -1.24 4.93 -18.93
C ALA A 32 -2.33 5.49 -17.99
N VAL A 33 -3.07 4.62 -17.30
CA VAL A 33 -4.06 5.04 -16.29
C VAL A 33 -3.35 5.60 -15.05
N GLU A 34 -2.31 4.91 -14.57
CA GLU A 34 -1.53 5.34 -13.39
C GLU A 34 -0.79 6.67 -13.65
N GLU A 35 -0.19 6.85 -14.82
CA GLU A 35 0.55 8.07 -15.22
C GLU A 35 -0.36 9.30 -15.34
N ARG A 36 -1.64 9.12 -15.70
CA ARG A 36 -2.63 10.21 -15.70
C ARG A 36 -3.06 10.65 -14.29
N THR A 37 -2.73 9.87 -13.27
CA THR A 37 -3.11 10.12 -11.87
C THR A 37 -1.95 10.66 -11.06
N MET A 38 -1.40 11.82 -11.43
CA MET A 38 -0.19 12.37 -10.80
C MET A 38 -0.45 13.69 -10.04
N THR A 39 -1.69 13.93 -9.60
CA THR A 39 -2.02 15.11 -8.77
C THR A 39 -2.32 14.68 -7.34
N ILE A 40 -1.58 15.25 -6.39
CA ILE A 40 -1.69 14.99 -4.95
C ILE A 40 -2.36 16.18 -4.27
N GLU A 41 -3.37 15.89 -3.47
CA GLU A 41 -4.03 16.82 -2.59
C GLU A 41 -3.40 16.75 -1.19
N GLN A 42 -2.97 17.89 -0.68
CA GLN A 42 -2.34 18.00 0.63
C GLN A 42 -3.28 18.72 1.57
N ALA A 43 -3.79 17.98 2.55
CA ALA A 43 -4.92 18.39 3.36
C ALA A 43 -4.59 18.46 4.85
N MET A 44 -5.18 19.44 5.53
CA MET A 44 -5.09 19.61 6.99
C MET A 44 -6.46 19.86 7.61
N ASP A 45 -6.57 19.61 8.91
CA ASP A 45 -7.74 19.94 9.71
C ASP A 45 -7.79 21.45 9.97
N TYR A 46 -8.82 22.15 9.46
CA TYR A 46 -8.90 23.61 9.54
C TYR A 46 -8.90 24.11 10.99
N ASP A 47 -9.75 23.52 11.83
CA ASP A 47 -9.93 23.95 13.22
C ASP A 47 -8.64 23.74 14.03
N ALA A 48 -7.96 22.61 13.80
CA ALA A 48 -6.69 22.32 14.45
C ALA A 48 -5.59 23.31 14.05
N VAL A 49 -5.52 23.68 12.76
CA VAL A 49 -4.55 24.67 12.26
C VAL A 49 -4.85 26.05 12.84
N VAL A 50 -6.08 26.53 12.77
CA VAL A 50 -6.46 27.85 13.30
C VAL A 50 -6.15 27.95 14.79
N SER A 51 -6.45 26.90 15.56
CA SER A 51 -6.16 26.86 17.00
C SER A 51 -4.66 26.89 17.29
N MET A 52 -3.85 26.12 16.55
CA MET A 52 -2.40 26.08 16.71
C MET A 52 -1.77 27.44 16.37
N VAL A 53 -2.15 28.01 15.24
CA VAL A 53 -1.62 29.29 14.73
C VAL A 53 -1.90 30.43 15.71
N ARG A 54 -3.12 30.49 16.27
CA ARG A 54 -3.47 31.47 17.30
C ARG A 54 -2.66 31.30 18.58
N ASN A 55 -2.42 30.05 19.01
CA ASN A 55 -1.61 29.77 20.20
C ASN A 55 -0.14 30.15 20.03
N ASP A 56 0.41 30.03 18.82
CA ASP A 56 1.76 30.48 18.48
C ASP A 56 1.83 32.00 18.21
N GLY A 57 0.70 32.72 18.27
CA GLY A 57 0.64 34.17 18.13
C GLY A 57 0.67 34.70 16.69
N TYR A 58 0.44 33.84 15.69
CA TYR A 58 0.37 34.23 14.29
C TYR A 58 -0.99 34.80 13.89
N ASP A 59 -0.99 35.72 12.92
CA ASP A 59 -2.22 36.04 12.19
C ASP A 59 -2.66 34.83 11.35
N VAL A 60 -3.96 34.53 11.39
CA VAL A 60 -4.52 33.36 10.69
C VAL A 60 -4.38 33.51 9.18
N GLY A 61 -4.59 34.70 8.62
CA GLY A 61 -4.47 34.93 7.19
C GLY A 61 -3.03 34.73 6.71
N GLU A 62 -2.06 35.31 7.40
CA GLU A 62 -0.63 35.16 7.08
C GLU A 62 -0.17 33.69 7.21
N ALA A 63 -0.59 33.00 8.27
CA ALA A 63 -0.21 31.61 8.49
C ALA A 63 -0.79 30.68 7.41
N LEU A 64 -2.05 30.87 7.03
CA LEU A 64 -2.64 30.09 5.94
C LEU A 64 -1.87 30.29 4.63
N GLU A 65 -1.42 31.51 4.32
CA GLU A 65 -0.58 31.76 3.15
C GLU A 65 0.77 31.02 3.23
N LYS A 66 1.38 30.93 4.43
CA LYS A 66 2.56 30.08 4.65
C LYS A 66 2.28 28.59 4.42
N PHE A 67 1.11 28.09 4.84
CA PHE A 67 0.70 26.70 4.55
C PHE A 67 0.51 26.45 3.06
N ARG A 68 -0.05 27.42 2.33
CA ARG A 68 -0.18 27.35 0.86
C ARG A 68 1.18 27.26 0.19
N GLN A 69 2.12 28.11 0.60
CA GLN A 69 3.50 28.10 0.11
C GLN A 69 4.23 26.80 0.47
N ALA A 70 3.94 26.24 1.65
CA ALA A 70 4.45 24.94 2.07
C ALA A 70 3.93 23.78 1.22
N GLY A 71 2.81 23.97 0.53
CA GLY A 71 2.23 23.00 -0.40
C GLY A 71 0.87 22.46 0.00
N ILE A 72 0.26 22.92 1.10
CA ILE A 72 -1.13 22.59 1.44
C ILE A 72 -2.06 23.15 0.36
N THR A 73 -2.95 22.30 -0.13
CA THR A 73 -3.91 22.62 -1.19
C THR A 73 -5.33 22.70 -0.66
N SER A 74 -5.61 22.04 0.46
CA SER A 74 -6.98 21.84 0.94
C SER A 74 -7.08 21.84 2.45
N PHE A 75 -8.26 22.18 2.94
CA PHE A 75 -8.63 22.01 4.34
C PHE A 75 -9.84 21.10 4.48
N THR A 76 -9.80 20.27 5.52
CA THR A 76 -10.91 19.40 5.89
C THR A 76 -11.74 20.07 6.96
N ILE A 77 -13.06 20.05 6.79
CA ILE A 77 -14.02 20.61 7.75
C ILE A 77 -15.04 19.55 8.16
N TYR A 78 -15.37 19.53 9.44
CA TYR A 78 -16.25 18.54 10.06
C TYR A 78 -17.54 19.19 10.49
N ASP A 79 -18.48 18.34 10.86
CA ASP A 79 -19.60 18.74 11.68
C ASP A 79 -19.13 19.48 12.94
N THR A 80 -19.66 20.68 13.12
CA THR A 80 -19.40 21.51 14.29
C THR A 80 -20.46 21.30 15.35
N THR A 81 -20.15 21.74 16.58
CA THR A 81 -21.11 21.78 17.68
C THR A 81 -21.09 23.15 18.32
N LEU A 82 -22.12 23.47 19.09
CA LEU A 82 -22.19 24.73 19.83
C LEU A 82 -20.98 24.89 20.78
N ASN A 83 -20.52 23.80 21.40
CA ASN A 83 -19.31 23.76 22.21
C ASN A 83 -18.05 24.12 21.40
N LYS A 84 -17.87 23.53 20.20
CA LYS A 84 -16.70 23.81 19.35
C LYS A 84 -16.65 25.28 18.93
N LEU A 85 -17.78 25.85 18.50
CA LEU A 85 -17.84 27.25 18.10
C LEU A 85 -17.58 28.21 19.25
N THR A 86 -18.06 27.87 20.46
CA THR A 86 -17.78 28.65 21.67
C THR A 86 -16.29 28.58 22.04
N GLN A 87 -15.66 27.40 21.94
CA GLN A 87 -14.23 27.22 22.20
C GLN A 87 -13.34 27.93 21.17
N ARG A 88 -13.76 27.97 19.90
CA ARG A 88 -13.08 28.71 18.82
C ARG A 88 -13.25 30.23 18.96
N GLY A 89 -14.23 30.66 19.76
CA GLY A 89 -14.51 32.06 20.05
C GLY A 89 -15.33 32.78 18.98
N ASP A 90 -15.99 32.05 18.07
CA ASP A 90 -16.82 32.70 17.02
C ASP A 90 -18.19 33.10 17.55
N ILE A 91 -18.66 32.40 18.59
CA ILE A 91 -19.89 32.71 19.30
C ILE A 91 -19.64 32.76 20.79
N SER A 92 -20.43 33.56 21.51
CA SER A 92 -20.46 33.54 22.97
C SER A 92 -21.74 32.89 23.45
N LEU A 93 -21.61 31.76 24.16
CA LEU A 93 -22.73 31.10 24.82
C LEU A 93 -22.78 31.54 26.30
N ILE A 94 -23.84 32.26 26.66
CA ILE A 94 -23.98 32.89 27.98
C ILE A 94 -25.23 32.32 28.68
N THR A 95 -25.10 31.93 29.95
CA THR A 95 -26.27 31.50 30.74
C THR A 95 -27.16 32.70 31.07
N ARG A 96 -28.45 32.45 31.36
CA ARG A 96 -29.36 33.50 31.86
C ARG A 96 -28.78 34.31 33.03
N LEU A 97 -28.19 33.62 34.02
CA LEU A 97 -27.57 34.28 35.17
C LEU A 97 -26.33 35.07 34.77
N GLY A 98 -25.48 34.52 33.89
CA GLY A 98 -24.29 35.21 33.40
C GLY A 98 -24.63 36.49 32.64
N PHE A 99 -25.72 36.47 31.87
CA PHE A 99 -26.21 37.64 31.16
C PHE A 99 -26.67 38.74 32.12
N GLN A 100 -27.46 38.39 33.15
CA GLN A 100 -27.96 39.33 34.15
C GLN A 100 -26.85 39.96 34.99
N LEU A 101 -25.81 39.19 35.34
CA LEU A 101 -24.75 39.65 36.23
C LEU A 101 -23.61 40.39 35.52
N TYR A 102 -23.17 39.89 34.36
CA TYR A 102 -21.95 40.36 33.70
C TYR A 102 -22.20 41.17 32.42
N TYR A 103 -23.39 41.06 31.82
CA TYR A 103 -23.73 41.75 30.57
C TYR A 103 -25.04 42.55 30.60
N PRO A 104 -25.39 43.26 31.71
CA PRO A 104 -26.62 44.07 31.76
C PRO A 104 -26.68 45.15 30.67
N GLN A 105 -25.53 45.62 30.19
CA GLN A 105 -25.40 46.62 29.13
C GLN A 105 -26.00 46.19 27.79
N LEU A 106 -26.13 44.88 27.54
CA LEU A 106 -26.70 44.37 26.29
C LEU A 106 -28.24 44.48 26.25
N GLN A 107 -28.91 44.81 27.36
CA GLN A 107 -30.36 45.12 27.44
C GLN A 107 -31.27 44.10 26.70
N ILE A 108 -31.16 42.81 27.04
CA ILE A 108 -32.08 41.79 26.51
C ILE A 108 -33.49 41.99 27.07
N GLY A 109 -34.48 42.08 26.18
CA GLY A 109 -35.90 42.25 26.53
C GLY A 109 -36.62 40.96 26.95
N ASP A 110 -36.11 39.78 26.56
CA ASP A 110 -36.71 38.49 26.89
C ASP A 110 -35.67 37.55 27.53
N LEU A 111 -35.80 37.36 28.84
CA LEU A 111 -34.94 36.50 29.66
C LEU A 111 -35.56 35.12 29.97
N SER A 112 -36.53 34.66 29.17
CA SER A 112 -37.24 33.39 29.38
C SER A 112 -36.48 32.13 28.93
N TYR A 113 -35.30 32.28 28.33
CA TYR A 113 -34.45 31.19 27.86
C TYR A 113 -33.32 30.86 28.85
N ASP A 114 -32.82 29.63 28.77
CA ASP A 114 -31.78 29.11 29.65
C ASP A 114 -30.38 29.63 29.27
N TYR A 115 -30.13 29.73 27.95
CA TYR A 115 -28.87 30.18 27.36
C TYR A 115 -29.11 31.20 26.25
N TYR A 116 -28.11 32.05 26.00
CA TYR A 116 -28.11 33.08 24.97
C TYR A 116 -26.84 32.96 24.13
N VAL A 117 -27.00 32.83 22.81
CA VAL A 117 -25.89 32.92 21.86
C VAL A 117 -25.80 34.36 21.37
N VAL A 118 -24.66 34.98 21.62
CA VAL A 118 -24.36 36.34 21.15
C VAL A 118 -23.42 36.24 19.94
N GLY A 119 -23.89 36.73 18.80
CA GLY A 119 -23.11 36.89 17.57
C GLY A 119 -22.45 38.27 17.48
N GLN A 120 -21.90 38.58 16.31
CA GLN A 120 -21.28 39.87 16.03
C GLN A 120 -22.30 41.02 16.05
N PRO A 121 -21.86 42.26 16.34
CA PRO A 121 -22.66 43.47 16.21
C PRO A 121 -23.37 43.58 14.85
N LYS A 122 -24.59 44.13 14.82
CA LYS A 122 -25.45 44.22 13.62
C LYS A 122 -24.83 45.02 12.47
N ASP A 123 -23.96 45.97 12.78
CA ASP A 123 -23.18 46.77 11.83
C ASP A 123 -22.00 46.01 11.20
N LYS A 124 -21.65 44.84 11.74
CA LYS A 124 -20.67 43.92 11.16
C LYS A 124 -21.36 42.75 10.46
N GLU A 125 -20.68 42.25 9.42
CA GLU A 125 -21.05 40.99 8.79
C GLU A 125 -20.80 39.84 9.78
N ASP A 126 -21.80 38.97 9.91
CA ASP A 126 -21.71 37.76 10.72
C ASP A 126 -22.03 36.56 9.83
N PRO A 127 -21.01 35.88 9.28
CA PRO A 127 -21.24 34.80 8.35
C PRO A 127 -21.80 33.55 9.04
N TYR A 128 -21.78 33.49 10.38
CA TYR A 128 -22.12 32.29 11.15
C TYR A 128 -23.52 32.35 11.76
N PHE A 129 -23.94 33.51 12.26
CA PHE A 129 -25.14 33.60 13.12
C PHE A 129 -26.43 33.11 12.45
N ASP A 130 -26.65 33.46 11.18
CA ASP A 130 -27.89 33.08 10.48
C ASP A 130 -27.95 31.58 10.19
N GLU A 131 -26.81 30.98 9.83
CA GLU A 131 -26.68 29.52 9.61
C GLU A 131 -26.88 28.76 10.93
N ILE A 132 -26.25 29.21 12.02
CA ILE A 132 -26.41 28.64 13.36
C ILE A 132 -27.86 28.75 13.83
N ALA A 133 -28.52 29.89 13.59
CA ALA A 133 -29.92 30.10 13.95
C ALA A 133 -30.84 29.11 13.22
N ALA A 134 -30.61 28.90 11.92
CA ALA A 134 -31.39 27.96 11.11
C ALA A 134 -31.16 26.50 11.56
N ASP A 135 -29.91 26.12 11.85
CA ASP A 135 -29.56 24.77 12.29
C ASP A 135 -30.11 24.46 13.67
N LEU A 136 -29.99 25.40 14.62
CA LEU A 136 -30.53 25.23 15.96
C LEU A 136 -32.06 25.12 15.93
N LYS A 137 -32.76 25.93 15.13
CA LYS A 137 -34.23 25.82 14.98
C LYS A 137 -34.64 24.46 14.40
N THR A 138 -33.92 23.98 13.40
CA THR A 138 -34.19 22.68 12.77
C THR A 138 -33.98 21.52 13.76
N ARG A 139 -32.97 21.61 14.62
CA ARG A 139 -32.55 20.49 15.48
C ARG A 139 -33.21 20.47 16.87
N LEU A 140 -33.45 21.65 17.46
CA LEU A 140 -34.07 21.79 18.78
C LEU A 140 -35.58 22.06 18.72
N GLY A 141 -36.10 22.34 17.52
CA GLY A 141 -37.48 22.77 17.29
C GLY A 141 -37.65 24.28 17.43
N ALA A 142 -38.61 24.83 16.69
CA ALA A 142 -38.88 26.28 16.63
C ALA A 142 -39.28 26.88 18.00
N ASP A 143 -39.85 26.09 18.90
CA ASP A 143 -40.27 26.53 20.24
C ASP A 143 -39.11 26.65 21.24
N SER A 144 -37.97 26.01 20.94
CA SER A 144 -36.78 25.97 21.80
C SER A 144 -35.78 27.07 21.45
N VAL A 145 -35.93 27.71 20.28
CA VAL A 145 -34.97 28.66 19.71
C VAL A 145 -35.69 29.89 19.19
N SER A 146 -35.35 31.06 19.74
CA SER A 146 -35.91 32.34 19.26
C SER A 146 -34.82 33.38 19.01
N VAL A 147 -35.08 34.27 18.07
CA VAL A 147 -34.23 35.45 17.86
C VAL A 147 -34.71 36.53 18.82
N ILE A 148 -33.82 36.98 19.70
CA ILE A 148 -34.12 38.02 20.68
C ILE A 148 -33.90 39.38 20.03
N ALA A 149 -34.92 40.23 20.08
CA ALA A 149 -34.81 41.58 19.54
C ALA A 149 -33.78 42.40 20.33
N ASN A 150 -32.77 42.91 19.63
CA ASN A 150 -31.74 43.76 20.19
C ASN A 150 -31.30 44.82 19.15
N SER A 151 -31.00 46.04 19.57
CA SER A 151 -30.64 47.14 18.66
C SER A 151 -29.21 47.06 18.14
N GLN A 152 -28.29 46.48 18.91
CA GLN A 152 -26.86 46.48 18.63
C GLN A 152 -26.30 45.12 18.22
N TYR A 153 -26.80 44.03 18.82
CA TYR A 153 -26.25 42.68 18.64
C TYR A 153 -27.24 41.70 18.03
N ARG A 154 -26.71 40.62 17.45
CA ARG A 154 -27.48 39.44 17.05
C ARG A 154 -27.52 38.47 18.23
N ILE A 155 -28.72 38.13 18.71
CA ILE A 155 -28.89 37.30 19.92
C ILE A 155 -29.94 36.21 19.67
N LEU A 156 -29.60 34.96 20.01
CA LEU A 156 -30.53 33.82 20.05
C LEU A 156 -30.78 33.39 21.49
N GLY A 157 -32.04 33.17 21.86
CA GLY A 157 -32.43 32.50 23.09
C GLY A 157 -32.59 31.00 22.84
N LEU A 158 -31.99 30.18 23.70
CA LEU A 158 -32.01 28.71 23.62
C LEU A 158 -32.57 28.10 24.90
N ARG A 159 -33.52 27.17 24.75
CA ARG A 159 -33.98 26.28 25.83
C ARG A 159 -33.19 24.97 25.80
N GLY A 160 -32.76 24.52 26.97
CA GLY A 160 -32.03 23.26 27.10
C GLY A 160 -31.03 23.25 28.25
N SER A 161 -30.29 22.15 28.38
CA SER A 161 -29.29 21.95 29.42
C SER A 161 -27.97 21.45 28.86
N MET A 162 -26.87 21.84 29.51
CA MET A 162 -25.53 21.30 29.23
C MET A 162 -25.36 19.92 29.91
N PRO A 163 -24.58 19.00 29.33
CA PRO A 163 -23.76 19.15 28.12
C PRO A 163 -24.52 18.97 26.79
N ALA A 164 -25.75 18.42 26.83
CA ALA A 164 -26.50 18.03 25.64
C ALA A 164 -26.71 19.17 24.62
N LEU A 165 -27.06 20.38 25.09
CA LEU A 165 -27.20 21.55 24.22
C LEU A 165 -25.88 21.90 23.52
N GLY A 166 -24.77 21.84 24.25
CA GLY A 166 -23.42 22.13 23.75
C GLY A 166 -22.95 21.12 22.70
N ASP A 167 -23.35 19.86 22.84
CA ASP A 167 -22.99 18.76 21.94
C ASP A 167 -23.94 18.61 20.74
N THR A 168 -24.91 19.52 20.60
CA THR A 168 -25.79 19.57 19.42
C THR A 168 -24.93 19.75 18.17
N ASN A 169 -24.89 18.70 17.34
CA ASN A 169 -24.23 18.74 16.03
C ASN A 169 -24.98 19.73 15.15
N LEU A 170 -24.32 20.78 14.66
CA LEU A 170 -24.90 21.79 13.76
C LEU A 170 -24.68 21.45 12.28
N GLY A 171 -23.86 20.46 11.98
CA GLY A 171 -23.43 20.11 10.63
C GLY A 171 -22.21 20.92 10.23
N ILE A 172 -21.87 20.86 8.94
CA ILE A 172 -20.78 21.65 8.37
C ILE A 172 -21.28 23.07 8.13
N LEU A 173 -20.50 24.06 8.60
CA LEU A 173 -20.79 25.47 8.36
C LEU A 173 -20.29 25.90 6.99
N SER A 174 -21.19 26.41 6.16
CA SER A 174 -20.88 26.96 4.84
C SER A 174 -19.95 28.16 4.92
N ALA A 175 -20.02 28.93 6.01
CA ALA A 175 -19.14 30.08 6.27
C ALA A 175 -17.65 29.71 6.33
N ASP A 176 -17.30 28.64 7.06
CA ASP A 176 -15.90 28.19 7.14
C ASP A 176 -15.41 27.70 5.78
N ALA A 177 -16.25 26.94 5.08
CA ALA A 177 -15.93 26.44 3.75
C ALA A 177 -15.69 27.57 2.74
N LYS A 178 -16.55 28.59 2.74
CA LYS A 178 -16.40 29.80 1.90
C LYS A 178 -15.15 30.59 2.28
N ALA A 179 -14.81 30.69 3.57
CA ALA A 179 -13.60 31.36 4.02
C ALA A 179 -12.30 30.64 3.61
N ILE A 180 -12.33 29.31 3.54
CA ILE A 180 -11.24 28.47 3.02
C ILE A 180 -11.11 28.68 1.51
N ALA A 181 -12.21 28.55 0.76
CA ALA A 181 -12.23 28.69 -0.68
C ALA A 181 -11.83 30.11 -1.16
N ALA A 182 -12.27 31.16 -0.45
CA ALA A 182 -11.89 32.55 -0.75
C ALA A 182 -10.37 32.81 -0.65
N ARG A 183 -9.62 31.92 0.03
CA ARG A 183 -8.15 31.98 0.14
C ARG A 183 -7.44 31.05 -0.85
N GLY A 184 -8.19 30.44 -1.79
CA GLY A 184 -7.64 29.59 -2.85
C GLY A 184 -7.34 28.15 -2.42
N PHE A 185 -7.91 27.68 -1.31
CA PHE A 185 -7.83 26.28 -0.88
C PHE A 185 -9.08 25.52 -1.31
N HIS A 186 -8.94 24.23 -1.61
CA HIS A 186 -10.11 23.37 -1.76
C HIS A 186 -10.68 22.95 -0.40
N VAL A 187 -11.94 22.53 -0.41
CA VAL A 187 -12.64 22.09 0.79
C VAL A 187 -12.93 20.59 0.72
N ILE A 188 -12.52 19.85 1.75
CA ILE A 188 -12.91 18.45 1.94
C ILE A 188 -13.98 18.40 3.03
N LEU A 189 -15.18 17.97 2.67
CA LEU A 189 -16.31 17.87 3.60
C LEU A 189 -16.23 16.57 4.39
N ARG A 190 -16.41 16.66 5.72
CA ARG A 190 -16.35 15.52 6.62
C ARG A 190 -17.62 15.33 7.46
N PRO A 191 -18.74 14.95 6.82
CA PRO A 191 -20.00 14.74 7.54
C PRO A 191 -19.95 13.50 8.43
N THR A 192 -20.71 13.52 9.51
CA THR A 192 -21.07 12.33 10.29
C THR A 192 -22.41 11.75 9.82
N ASN A 193 -22.64 10.47 10.08
CA ASN A 193 -23.95 9.86 9.82
C ASN A 193 -24.98 10.28 10.90
N TYR A 194 -26.26 10.30 10.53
CA TYR A 194 -27.36 10.56 11.45
C TYR A 194 -27.80 9.27 12.14
N SER A 195 -28.17 9.32 13.42
CA SER A 195 -28.64 8.13 14.16
C SER A 195 -29.89 7.50 13.55
N ASN A 196 -30.79 8.32 13.01
CA ASN A 196 -31.97 7.90 12.24
C ASN A 196 -31.97 8.66 10.92
N VAL A 197 -31.14 8.20 9.97
CA VAL A 197 -30.98 8.87 8.68
C VAL A 197 -32.28 8.85 7.87
N SER A 198 -32.69 10.01 7.36
CA SER A 198 -33.78 10.16 6.42
C SER A 198 -33.30 10.74 5.09
N LYS A 199 -34.11 10.60 4.03
CA LYS A 199 -33.82 11.19 2.73
C LYS A 199 -33.68 12.70 2.81
N GLU A 200 -34.56 13.36 3.55
CA GLU A 200 -34.59 14.82 3.70
C GLU A 200 -33.31 15.34 4.35
N GLN A 201 -32.74 14.60 5.31
CA GLN A 201 -31.47 14.97 5.95
C GLN A 201 -30.30 14.87 4.97
N ILE A 202 -30.27 13.82 4.15
CA ILE A 202 -29.25 13.66 3.10
C ILE A 202 -29.40 14.80 2.07
N ASP A 203 -30.62 15.07 1.62
CA ASP A 203 -30.93 16.14 0.65
C ASP A 203 -30.50 17.51 1.18
N GLN A 204 -30.79 17.82 2.45
CA GLN A 204 -30.38 19.08 3.09
C GLN A 204 -28.86 19.25 3.16
N PHE A 205 -28.14 18.19 3.50
CA PHE A 205 -26.67 18.20 3.52
C PHE A 205 -26.11 18.53 2.13
N PHE A 206 -26.60 17.85 1.09
CA PHE A 206 -26.10 18.05 -0.27
C PHE A 206 -26.56 19.37 -0.90
N GLN A 207 -27.71 19.91 -0.51
CA GLN A 207 -28.11 21.28 -0.88
C GLN A 207 -27.11 22.30 -0.32
N ARG A 208 -26.74 22.18 0.96
CA ARG A 208 -25.71 23.04 1.56
C ARG A 208 -24.34 22.83 0.90
N ALA A 209 -23.97 21.59 0.60
CA ALA A 209 -22.70 21.28 -0.06
C ALA A 209 -22.61 21.93 -1.45
N ALA A 210 -23.72 22.03 -2.19
CA ALA A 210 -23.79 22.66 -3.50
C ALA A 210 -23.52 24.18 -3.45
N ASP A 211 -23.81 24.85 -2.33
CA ASP A 211 -23.54 26.28 -2.12
C ASP A 211 -22.09 26.56 -1.71
N ILE A 212 -21.28 25.52 -1.48
CA ILE A 212 -19.88 25.64 -1.10
C ILE A 212 -19.01 25.62 -2.38
N PRO A 213 -18.22 26.67 -2.65
CA PRO A 213 -17.30 26.66 -3.76
C PRO A 213 -16.12 25.72 -3.52
N ASP A 214 -15.58 25.15 -4.61
CA ASP A 214 -14.32 24.38 -4.63
C ASP A 214 -14.25 23.18 -3.67
N VAL A 215 -15.36 22.46 -3.50
CA VAL A 215 -15.37 21.17 -2.79
C VAL A 215 -14.61 20.12 -3.62
N SER A 216 -13.54 19.55 -3.05
CA SER A 216 -12.71 18.55 -3.74
C SER A 216 -13.23 17.13 -3.58
N GLY A 217 -13.82 16.79 -2.43
CA GLY A 217 -14.38 15.47 -2.12
C GLY A 217 -15.02 15.37 -0.74
N ILE A 218 -15.55 14.18 -0.42
CA ILE A 218 -16.19 13.86 0.87
C ILE A 218 -15.39 12.78 1.60
N MET A 219 -15.05 13.02 2.86
CA MET A 219 -14.36 12.08 3.76
C MET A 219 -15.18 11.87 5.04
N PHE A 220 -15.92 10.77 5.14
CA PHE A 220 -16.79 10.50 6.29
C PHE A 220 -16.03 10.35 7.62
N VAL A 221 -16.76 10.61 8.70
CA VAL A 221 -16.24 10.58 10.08
C VAL A 221 -16.97 9.51 10.88
N GLY A 222 -16.24 8.81 11.73
CA GLY A 222 -16.80 7.76 12.59
C GLY A 222 -16.83 6.40 11.91
N LYS A 223 -17.75 5.54 12.35
CA LYS A 223 -17.81 4.12 11.94
C LYS A 223 -18.84 3.83 10.85
N GLU A 224 -19.49 4.84 10.30
CA GLU A 224 -20.55 4.69 9.31
C GLU A 224 -20.42 5.80 8.26
N VAL A 225 -20.75 5.48 7.01
CA VAL A 225 -20.91 6.50 5.96
C VAL A 225 -22.28 7.17 6.04
N LEU A 226 -22.41 8.38 5.49
CA LEU A 226 -23.72 9.04 5.41
C LEU A 226 -24.71 8.18 4.62
N GLY A 227 -25.92 8.02 5.13
CA GLY A 227 -26.96 7.18 4.52
C GLY A 227 -26.91 5.71 4.96
N TYR A 228 -25.95 5.32 5.80
CA TYR A 228 -25.98 3.99 6.40
C TYR A 228 -27.11 3.89 7.44
N THR A 229 -27.83 2.77 7.38
CA THR A 229 -28.79 2.38 8.42
C THR A 229 -28.65 0.88 8.74
N PRO A 230 -28.86 0.45 9.99
CA PRO A 230 -28.87 -0.97 10.35
C PRO A 230 -29.91 -1.79 9.58
N ASP A 231 -31.02 -1.19 9.14
CA ASP A 231 -32.06 -1.86 8.33
C ASP A 231 -31.54 -2.12 6.91
N LYS A 232 -31.45 -3.40 6.52
CA LYS A 232 -30.89 -3.81 5.22
C LYS A 232 -31.70 -3.31 4.02
N GLU A 233 -33.03 -3.29 4.11
CA GLU A 233 -33.90 -2.88 2.99
C GLU A 233 -33.74 -1.38 2.75
N GLN A 234 -33.78 -0.58 3.82
CA GLN A 234 -33.63 0.87 3.74
C GLN A 234 -32.19 1.29 3.42
N ARG A 235 -31.18 0.54 3.89
CA ARG A 235 -29.76 0.87 3.69
C ARG A 235 -29.42 1.06 2.24
N LYS A 236 -29.83 0.14 1.37
CA LYS A 236 -29.52 0.23 -0.05
C LYS A 236 -30.14 1.47 -0.68
N ALA A 237 -31.37 1.81 -0.31
CA ALA A 237 -32.06 3.00 -0.79
C ALA A 237 -31.37 4.29 -0.32
N MET A 238 -31.02 4.39 0.97
CA MET A 238 -30.38 5.58 1.55
C MET A 238 -28.94 5.80 1.05
N LEU A 239 -28.17 4.73 0.89
CA LEU A 239 -26.85 4.79 0.26
C LEU A 239 -26.95 5.17 -1.22
N ALA A 240 -27.98 4.70 -1.94
CA ALA A 240 -28.22 5.10 -3.33
C ALA A 240 -28.53 6.60 -3.44
N VAL A 241 -29.37 7.16 -2.56
CA VAL A 241 -29.62 8.61 -2.50
C VAL A 241 -28.32 9.38 -2.27
N THR A 242 -27.48 8.93 -1.34
CA THR A 242 -26.18 9.55 -1.07
C THR A 242 -25.27 9.49 -2.31
N ALA A 243 -25.19 8.34 -2.97
CA ALA A 243 -24.41 8.16 -4.19
C ALA A 243 -24.91 9.03 -5.35
N GLU A 244 -26.23 9.16 -5.53
CA GLU A 244 -26.84 9.99 -6.57
C GLU A 244 -26.43 11.47 -6.42
N HIS A 245 -26.49 12.02 -5.21
CA HIS A 245 -26.05 13.40 -4.95
C HIS A 245 -24.55 13.57 -5.18
N MET A 246 -23.74 12.64 -4.70
CA MET A 246 -22.29 12.68 -4.90
C MET A 246 -21.93 12.65 -6.39
N LYS A 247 -22.58 11.80 -7.19
CA LYS A 247 -22.39 11.76 -8.66
C LYS A 247 -22.86 13.04 -9.33
N ALA A 248 -24.04 13.54 -8.96
CA ALA A 248 -24.62 14.76 -9.55
C ALA A 248 -23.72 15.98 -9.32
N GLN A 249 -23.04 16.05 -8.18
CA GLN A 249 -22.15 17.14 -7.81
C GLN A 249 -20.68 16.88 -8.16
N GLY A 250 -20.34 15.71 -8.72
CA GLY A 250 -18.95 15.34 -9.03
C GLY A 250 -18.04 15.26 -7.80
N LEU A 251 -18.58 14.77 -6.67
CA LEU A 251 -17.91 14.66 -5.38
C LEU A 251 -17.38 13.24 -5.18
N PRO A 252 -16.05 13.01 -5.32
CA PRO A 252 -15.45 11.71 -5.05
C PRO A 252 -15.49 11.34 -3.56
N PHE A 253 -15.51 10.03 -3.29
CA PHE A 253 -15.43 9.50 -1.92
C PHE A 253 -13.98 9.28 -1.50
N TYR A 254 -13.54 10.03 -0.49
CA TYR A 254 -12.19 9.96 0.05
C TYR A 254 -12.14 8.96 1.22
N MET A 255 -11.30 7.93 1.06
CA MET A 255 -11.22 6.77 1.95
C MET A 255 -9.86 6.69 2.64
N ILE A 256 -9.86 6.61 3.98
CA ILE A 256 -8.64 6.59 4.79
C ILE A 256 -8.03 5.19 4.85
N GLU A 257 -6.73 5.08 4.54
CA GLU A 257 -5.95 3.85 4.75
C GLU A 257 -6.04 3.37 6.21
N ALA A 258 -6.17 2.06 6.41
CA ALA A 258 -6.08 1.51 7.75
C ALA A 258 -4.67 1.71 8.34
N ALA A 259 -4.56 1.78 9.67
CA ALA A 259 -3.27 1.97 10.36
C ALA A 259 -2.25 0.84 10.09
N ASN A 260 -2.72 -0.38 9.81
CA ASN A 260 -1.87 -1.50 9.40
C ASN A 260 -1.46 -1.43 7.91
N GLN A 261 -1.85 -0.37 7.21
CA GLN A 261 -1.60 -0.12 5.78
C GLN A 261 -2.10 -1.26 4.90
N LEU A 262 -3.20 -1.92 5.30
CA LEU A 262 -3.89 -2.93 4.52
C LEU A 262 -5.35 -2.50 4.36
N GLN A 263 -5.77 -2.25 3.12
CA GLN A 263 -7.09 -1.70 2.79
C GLN A 263 -7.36 -0.34 3.51
N TYR A 264 -8.57 -0.16 4.03
CA TYR A 264 -9.11 1.09 4.57
C TYR A 264 -9.57 0.94 6.03
N ASP A 265 -9.59 2.04 6.79
CA ASP A 265 -10.22 2.06 8.11
C ASP A 265 -11.72 1.81 7.98
N ARG A 266 -12.21 0.75 8.62
CA ARG A 266 -13.54 0.21 8.35
C ARG A 266 -14.65 1.13 8.88
N GLN A 267 -15.51 1.53 7.95
CA GLN A 267 -16.78 2.22 8.11
C GLN A 267 -17.87 1.36 7.47
N ASP A 268 -18.99 1.20 8.15
CA ASP A 268 -20.12 0.45 7.65
C ASP A 268 -20.78 1.20 6.47
N GLY A 269 -21.15 0.44 5.43
CA GLY A 269 -21.68 0.97 4.17
C GLY A 269 -20.63 1.51 3.19
N MET A 270 -19.34 1.59 3.55
CA MET A 270 -18.32 2.21 2.67
C MET A 270 -18.20 1.52 1.31
N TYR A 271 -18.22 0.18 1.29
CA TYR A 271 -17.92 -0.59 0.09
C TYR A 271 -19.12 -0.60 -0.84
N ASP A 272 -20.33 -0.70 -0.26
CA ASP A 272 -21.59 -0.55 -0.98
C ASP A 272 -21.67 0.85 -1.63
N LEU A 273 -21.27 1.90 -0.90
CA LEU A 273 -21.23 3.27 -1.43
C LEU A 273 -20.17 3.43 -2.52
N ALA A 274 -18.96 2.89 -2.34
CA ALA A 274 -17.89 2.93 -3.34
C ALA A 274 -18.29 2.21 -4.64
N ASP A 275 -18.95 1.07 -4.53
CA ASP A 275 -19.53 0.33 -5.67
C ASP A 275 -20.61 1.17 -6.36
N LEU A 276 -21.52 1.80 -5.59
CA LEU A 276 -22.56 2.69 -6.14
C LEU A 276 -21.96 3.92 -6.83
N LEU A 277 -20.77 4.37 -6.44
CA LEU A 277 -20.04 5.49 -7.03
C LEU A 277 -19.17 5.10 -8.24
N ASP A 278 -19.28 3.88 -8.75
CA ASP A 278 -18.44 3.36 -9.84
C ASP A 278 -16.94 3.48 -9.54
N TYR A 279 -16.57 3.33 -8.27
CA TYR A 279 -15.20 3.50 -7.76
C TYR A 279 -14.59 4.89 -8.01
N GLN A 280 -15.41 5.95 -8.10
CA GLN A 280 -14.95 7.34 -8.00
C GLN A 280 -14.48 7.66 -6.57
N THR A 281 -13.41 6.99 -6.15
CA THR A 281 -12.84 7.09 -4.81
C THR A 281 -11.40 7.55 -4.86
N VAL A 282 -10.94 8.11 -3.75
CA VAL A 282 -9.55 8.53 -3.58
C VAL A 282 -9.01 7.97 -2.28
N ARG A 283 -7.81 7.42 -2.34
CA ARG A 283 -7.12 6.86 -1.19
C ARG A 283 -6.37 7.96 -0.43
N ILE A 284 -6.60 8.02 0.87
CA ILE A 284 -5.98 8.96 1.79
C ILE A 284 -4.96 8.24 2.66
N TYR A 285 -3.76 8.80 2.79
CA TYR A 285 -2.85 8.44 3.86
C TYR A 285 -2.98 9.43 5.01
N ALA A 286 -3.23 8.90 6.20
CA ALA A 286 -3.29 9.64 7.44
C ALA A 286 -2.46 8.92 8.49
N MET A 287 -1.67 9.68 9.24
CA MET A 287 -0.88 9.14 10.36
C MET A 287 -1.55 9.52 11.68
N SER A 288 -1.54 8.59 12.64
CA SER A 288 -2.05 8.89 13.98
C SER A 288 -1.10 9.87 14.71
N LYS A 289 -1.65 10.69 15.62
CA LYS A 289 -0.83 11.63 16.40
C LYS A 289 0.22 10.90 17.25
N GLU A 290 -0.13 9.72 17.77
CA GLU A 290 0.74 8.86 18.57
C GLU A 290 1.87 8.23 17.75
N GLU A 291 1.66 7.98 16.46
CA GLU A 291 2.71 7.53 15.55
C GLU A 291 3.65 8.69 15.19
N LEU A 292 3.08 9.86 14.87
CA LEU A 292 3.83 11.06 14.53
C LEU A 292 4.79 11.49 15.64
N GLU A 293 4.37 11.41 16.90
CA GLU A 293 5.20 11.76 18.06
C GLU A 293 6.45 10.90 18.23
N LYS A 294 6.50 9.72 17.61
CA LYS A 294 7.62 8.78 17.73
C LYS A 294 8.69 8.97 16.66
N ILE A 295 8.45 9.83 15.68
CA ILE A 295 9.30 9.97 14.50
C ILE A 295 9.67 11.43 14.25
N THR A 296 10.82 11.64 13.60
CA THR A 296 11.25 13.00 13.25
C THR A 296 10.43 13.56 12.09
N PRO A 297 10.36 14.90 11.93
CA PRO A 297 9.76 15.55 10.76
C PRO A 297 10.23 14.98 9.41
N GLU A 298 11.51 14.64 9.29
CA GLU A 298 12.08 14.07 8.06
C GLU A 298 11.58 12.65 7.80
N GLU A 299 11.51 11.81 8.84
CA GLU A 299 10.95 10.47 8.75
C GLU A 299 9.44 10.52 8.42
N ALA A 300 8.69 11.46 8.99
CA ALA A 300 7.29 11.67 8.67
C ALA A 300 7.11 12.08 7.20
N ALA A 301 7.87 13.06 6.74
CA ALA A 301 7.85 13.50 5.34
C ALA A 301 8.16 12.37 4.36
N MET A 302 9.14 11.52 4.69
CA MET A 302 9.46 10.33 3.89
C MET A 302 8.31 9.31 3.85
N ARG A 303 7.58 9.11 4.95
CA ARG A 303 6.43 8.17 4.96
C ARG A 303 5.29 8.63 4.06
N PHE A 304 4.96 9.94 4.08
CA PHE A 304 3.98 10.53 3.17
C PHE A 304 4.46 10.43 1.71
N TYR A 305 5.73 10.77 1.44
CA TYR A 305 6.30 10.62 0.10
C TYR A 305 6.19 9.17 -0.43
N ILE A 306 6.59 8.18 0.37
CA ILE A 306 6.53 6.77 -0.02
C ILE A 306 5.09 6.28 -0.21
N SER A 307 4.13 6.78 0.58
CA SER A 307 2.73 6.38 0.42
C SER A 307 2.14 6.76 -0.93
N ASP A 308 2.48 7.95 -1.43
CA ASP A 308 2.03 8.44 -2.74
C ASP A 308 2.62 7.64 -3.89
N LEU A 309 3.91 7.29 -3.78
CA LEU A 309 4.65 6.54 -4.79
C LEU A 309 4.28 5.05 -4.83
N GLU A 310 4.08 4.41 -3.67
CA GLU A 310 3.98 2.95 -3.57
C GLU A 310 2.55 2.42 -3.33
N ARG A 311 1.59 3.26 -2.96
CA ARG A 311 0.23 2.78 -2.57
C ARG A 311 -0.92 3.47 -3.28
N ASN A 312 -0.64 4.28 -4.30
CA ASN A 312 -1.64 5.07 -5.04
C ASN A 312 -2.45 6.01 -4.13
N VAL A 313 -1.81 6.57 -3.11
CA VAL A 313 -2.38 7.64 -2.30
C VAL A 313 -2.41 8.92 -3.13
N ARG A 314 -3.53 9.65 -3.11
CA ARG A 314 -3.68 10.95 -3.78
C ARG A 314 -4.14 12.06 -2.85
N VAL A 315 -4.35 11.75 -1.57
CA VAL A 315 -4.60 12.73 -0.52
C VAL A 315 -3.69 12.43 0.66
N ASN A 316 -2.90 13.41 1.07
CA ASN A 316 -2.13 13.36 2.30
C ASN A 316 -2.88 14.16 3.37
N LEU A 317 -3.39 13.48 4.39
CA LEU A 317 -4.02 14.12 5.54
C LEU A 317 -3.00 14.27 6.67
N TYR A 318 -2.56 15.50 6.87
CA TYR A 318 -1.46 15.85 7.74
C TYR A 318 -1.90 16.05 9.20
N PRO A 319 -1.41 15.22 10.15
CA PRO A 319 -1.56 15.50 11.57
C PRO A 319 -0.61 16.63 12.02
N LEU A 320 -0.92 17.23 13.17
CA LEU A 320 -0.06 18.22 13.80
C LEU A 320 0.83 17.59 14.89
N TYR A 321 2.10 17.96 14.91
CA TYR A 321 3.00 17.67 16.04
C TYR A 321 2.48 18.29 17.34
N LYS A 322 2.59 17.57 18.47
CA LYS A 322 2.23 18.10 19.80
C LYS A 322 3.34 18.89 20.48
N LYS A 323 4.58 18.73 20.03
CA LYS A 323 5.76 19.40 20.59
C LYS A 323 6.57 20.00 19.45
N PRO A 324 7.10 21.22 19.61
CA PRO A 324 7.96 21.82 18.61
C PRO A 324 9.30 21.07 18.53
N LEU A 325 9.91 21.08 17.34
CA LEU A 325 11.29 20.69 17.17
C LEU A 325 12.21 21.75 17.81
N HIS A 326 13.39 21.35 18.29
CA HIS A 326 14.33 22.27 18.94
C HIS A 326 14.63 23.52 18.08
N GLY A 327 14.35 24.70 18.63
CA GLY A 327 14.60 25.98 17.98
C GLY A 327 13.48 26.48 17.05
N MET A 328 12.36 25.76 16.95
CA MET A 328 11.18 26.15 16.17
C MET A 328 9.95 26.28 17.09
N ASN A 329 8.89 26.94 16.62
CA ASN A 329 7.54 26.80 17.20
C ASN A 329 6.77 25.64 16.53
N LEU A 330 5.52 25.39 16.97
CA LEU A 330 4.71 24.30 16.45
C LEU A 330 4.38 24.54 14.97
N THR A 331 4.02 25.76 14.62
CA THR A 331 3.67 26.14 13.24
C THR A 331 4.84 25.90 12.29
N GLU A 332 6.05 26.35 12.63
CA GLU A 332 7.27 26.14 11.86
C GLU A 332 7.64 24.67 11.73
N THR A 333 7.53 23.91 12.82
CA THR A 333 7.79 22.46 12.81
C THR A 333 6.88 21.75 11.80
N ASN A 334 5.59 22.09 11.80
CA ASN A 334 4.62 21.50 10.88
C ASN A 334 4.86 21.95 9.42
N LEU A 335 5.14 23.24 9.19
CA LEU A 335 5.47 23.76 7.86
C LEU A 335 6.71 23.08 7.26
N SER A 336 7.76 22.87 8.06
CA SER A 336 9.01 22.26 7.59
C SER A 336 8.81 20.86 7.04
N TYR A 337 8.04 20.01 7.73
CA TYR A 337 7.84 18.64 7.26
C TYR A 337 6.92 18.60 6.03
N ILE A 338 5.90 19.46 5.96
CA ILE A 338 5.00 19.57 4.79
C ILE A 338 5.78 20.07 3.56
N GLN A 339 6.66 21.06 3.75
CA GLN A 339 7.54 21.57 2.70
C GLN A 339 8.45 20.48 2.14
N GLU A 340 9.03 19.66 3.01
CA GLU A 340 9.89 18.55 2.61
C GLU A 340 9.13 17.53 1.75
N THR A 341 7.93 17.10 2.16
CA THR A 341 7.09 16.20 1.36
C THR A 341 6.74 16.84 0.02
N SER A 342 6.29 18.10 0.04
CA SER A 342 5.89 18.84 -1.15
C SER A 342 7.02 18.99 -2.17
N ARG A 343 8.24 19.27 -1.70
CA ARG A 343 9.42 19.38 -2.54
C ARG A 343 9.73 18.04 -3.20
N LYS A 344 9.80 16.96 -2.40
CA LYS A 344 10.08 15.60 -2.91
C LYS A 344 9.05 15.12 -3.94
N LEU A 345 7.76 15.42 -3.72
CA LEU A 345 6.70 15.08 -4.67
C LEU A 345 6.83 15.85 -5.98
N LYS A 346 7.09 17.17 -5.92
CA LYS A 346 7.31 17.99 -7.11
C LYS A 346 8.55 17.57 -7.90
N ASP A 347 9.66 17.29 -7.20
CA ASP A 347 10.90 16.80 -7.80
C ASP A 347 10.70 15.46 -8.54
N ARG A 348 9.72 14.67 -8.08
CA ARG A 348 9.32 13.39 -8.70
C ARG A 348 8.34 13.57 -9.87
N GLY A 349 7.83 14.78 -10.12
CA GLY A 349 6.89 15.08 -11.20
C GLY A 349 5.42 15.05 -10.82
N TYR A 350 5.09 14.99 -9.52
CA TYR A 350 3.70 15.15 -9.07
C TYR A 350 3.30 16.63 -9.08
N ALA A 351 2.06 16.89 -9.48
CA ALA A 351 1.41 18.18 -9.29
C ALA A 351 0.73 18.23 -7.91
N LEU A 352 0.70 19.40 -7.28
CA LEU A 352 -0.09 19.64 -6.08
C LEU A 352 -1.38 20.37 -6.47
N GLY A 353 -2.53 19.82 -6.08
CA GLY A 353 -3.84 20.39 -6.38
C GLY A 353 -4.96 19.45 -5.94
N ARG A 354 -6.13 19.53 -6.58
CA ARG A 354 -7.22 18.57 -6.37
C ARG A 354 -6.75 17.14 -6.66
N ALA A 355 -7.11 16.20 -5.79
CA ALA A 355 -6.67 14.82 -5.92
C ALA A 355 -7.13 14.23 -7.25
N SER A 356 -6.21 13.62 -7.99
CA SER A 356 -6.58 12.90 -9.22
C SER A 356 -7.38 11.65 -8.86
N ILE A 357 -8.50 11.44 -9.54
CA ILE A 357 -9.30 10.22 -9.42
C ILE A 357 -8.80 9.22 -10.46
N MET A 358 -8.54 7.98 -10.02
CA MET A 358 -8.11 6.93 -10.94
C MET A 358 -9.29 6.44 -11.77
N GLU A 359 -9.17 6.51 -13.09
CA GLU A 359 -10.17 5.96 -14.00
C GLU A 359 -10.30 4.45 -13.78
N GLY A 360 -11.54 3.96 -13.76
CA GLY A 360 -11.83 2.54 -13.64
C GLY A 360 -11.21 1.75 -14.78
N TYR A 361 -10.12 1.03 -14.52
CA TYR A 361 -9.50 0.14 -15.49
C TYR A 361 -9.95 -1.31 -15.27
N TYR A 362 -10.46 -1.90 -16.35
CA TYR A 362 -10.85 -3.30 -16.43
C TYR A 362 -10.08 -3.95 -17.59
N PRO A 363 -9.29 -5.01 -17.35
CA PRO A 363 -8.57 -5.70 -18.41
C PRO A 363 -9.52 -6.24 -19.47
N ASN A 364 -9.11 -6.17 -20.74
CA ASN A 364 -9.87 -6.75 -21.84
C ASN A 364 -10.07 -8.26 -21.60
N ALA A 365 -11.34 -8.72 -21.63
CA ALA A 365 -11.69 -10.10 -21.28
C ALA A 365 -10.99 -11.15 -22.16
N LEU A 366 -10.81 -10.88 -23.46
CA LEU A 366 -10.12 -11.79 -24.38
C LEU A 366 -8.63 -11.88 -24.06
N LEU A 367 -7.97 -10.73 -23.85
CA LEU A 367 -6.55 -10.71 -23.50
C LEU A 367 -6.29 -11.37 -22.15
N LEU A 368 -7.19 -11.16 -21.19
CA LEU A 368 -7.16 -11.81 -19.89
C LEU A 368 -7.32 -13.33 -20.02
N ALA A 369 -8.27 -13.80 -20.83
CA ALA A 369 -8.49 -15.23 -21.08
C ALA A 369 -7.28 -15.90 -21.74
N VAL A 370 -6.67 -15.25 -22.75
CA VAL A 370 -5.45 -15.73 -23.41
C VAL A 370 -4.29 -15.79 -22.42
N THR A 371 -4.15 -14.77 -21.56
CA THR A 371 -3.10 -14.72 -20.54
C THR A 371 -3.27 -15.82 -19.49
N ALA A 372 -4.50 -16.05 -19.01
CA ALA A 372 -4.81 -17.14 -18.08
C ALA A 372 -4.56 -18.52 -18.70
N ALA A 373 -4.96 -18.74 -19.95
CA ALA A 373 -4.65 -19.96 -20.69
C ALA A 373 -3.13 -20.18 -20.83
N ALA A 374 -2.38 -19.15 -21.18
CA ALA A 374 -0.93 -19.20 -21.29
C ALA A 374 -0.25 -19.49 -19.93
N ALA A 375 -0.74 -18.88 -18.85
CA ALA A 375 -0.29 -19.16 -17.49
C ALA A 375 -0.50 -20.64 -17.11
N ALA A 376 -1.69 -21.18 -17.38
CA ALA A 376 -2.01 -22.57 -17.13
C ALA A 376 -1.09 -23.52 -17.94
N CYS A 377 -0.79 -23.19 -19.20
CA CYS A 377 0.19 -23.92 -20.01
C CYS A 377 1.60 -23.87 -19.39
N GLY A 378 1.99 -22.72 -18.83
CA GLY A 378 3.22 -22.57 -18.06
C GLY A 378 3.27 -23.45 -16.81
N PHE A 379 2.14 -23.67 -16.14
CA PHE A 379 2.06 -24.57 -14.97
C PHE A 379 2.29 -26.02 -15.39
N VAL A 380 1.70 -26.45 -16.52
CA VAL A 380 1.95 -27.78 -17.09
C VAL A 380 3.42 -27.93 -17.51
N PHE A 381 4.01 -26.88 -18.07
CA PHE A 381 5.44 -26.88 -18.38
C PHE A 381 6.32 -27.08 -17.14
N VAL A 382 6.02 -26.39 -16.03
CA VAL A 382 6.73 -26.59 -14.76
C VAL A 382 6.52 -28.00 -14.22
N LEU A 383 5.31 -28.54 -14.31
CA LEU A 383 5.03 -29.93 -13.93
C LEU A 383 5.92 -30.91 -14.72
N ASN A 384 6.11 -30.68 -16.02
CA ASN A 384 7.00 -31.48 -16.87
C ASN A 384 8.48 -31.40 -16.47
N LEU A 385 8.90 -30.37 -15.74
CA LEU A 385 10.25 -30.29 -15.17
C LEU A 385 10.42 -31.22 -13.95
N PHE A 386 9.34 -31.63 -13.30
CA PHE A 386 9.37 -32.60 -12.19
C PHE A 386 9.16 -34.02 -12.69
N ILE A 387 8.15 -34.22 -13.54
CA ILE A 387 7.72 -35.53 -14.01
C ILE A 387 7.63 -35.47 -15.54
N PRO A 388 8.51 -36.16 -16.29
CA PRO A 388 8.46 -36.15 -17.74
C PRO A 388 7.22 -36.92 -18.24
N LEU A 389 6.15 -36.21 -18.60
CA LEU A 389 4.90 -36.80 -19.08
C LEU A 389 4.97 -37.12 -20.58
N SER A 390 4.27 -38.18 -21.00
CA SER A 390 4.16 -38.55 -22.43
C SER A 390 3.46 -37.46 -23.25
N GLU A 391 3.79 -37.33 -24.54
CA GLU A 391 3.19 -36.32 -25.44
C GLU A 391 1.65 -36.38 -25.46
N LYS A 392 1.06 -37.57 -25.49
CA LYS A 392 -0.41 -37.72 -25.46
C LYS A 392 -1.02 -37.07 -24.21
N VAL A 393 -0.40 -37.30 -23.04
CA VAL A 393 -0.83 -36.68 -21.79
C VAL A 393 -0.60 -35.18 -21.82
N ASN A 394 0.53 -34.72 -22.36
CA ASN A 394 0.81 -33.29 -22.52
C ASN A 394 -0.20 -32.57 -23.40
N TYR A 395 -0.63 -33.15 -24.53
CA TYR A 395 -1.66 -32.53 -25.37
C TYR A 395 -3.02 -32.46 -24.66
N ILE A 396 -3.39 -33.50 -23.91
CA ILE A 396 -4.62 -33.49 -23.09
C ILE A 396 -4.54 -32.40 -22.01
N LEU A 397 -3.44 -32.35 -21.26
CA LEU A 397 -3.23 -31.34 -20.22
C LEU A 397 -3.15 -29.93 -20.81
N LEU A 398 -2.57 -29.75 -22.00
CA LEU A 398 -2.54 -28.47 -22.69
C LEU A 398 -3.95 -28.02 -23.08
N ALA A 399 -4.76 -28.92 -23.66
CA ALA A 399 -6.16 -28.63 -23.98
C ALA A 399 -6.96 -28.27 -22.72
N LEU A 400 -6.79 -29.03 -21.64
CA LEU A 400 -7.41 -28.73 -20.35
C LEU A 400 -6.92 -27.42 -19.74
N ALA A 401 -5.63 -27.09 -19.88
CA ALA A 401 -5.06 -25.83 -19.40
C ALA A 401 -5.63 -24.63 -20.16
N VAL A 402 -5.77 -24.73 -21.49
CA VAL A 402 -6.38 -23.68 -22.30
C VAL A 402 -7.86 -23.51 -21.95
N VAL A 403 -8.62 -24.61 -21.89
CA VAL A 403 -10.06 -24.57 -21.56
C VAL A 403 -10.27 -24.10 -20.11
N GLY A 404 -9.48 -24.60 -19.16
CA GLY A 404 -9.58 -24.22 -17.75
C GLY A 404 -9.12 -22.79 -17.49
N GLY A 405 -8.06 -22.34 -18.13
CA GLY A 405 -7.54 -20.98 -18.03
C GLY A 405 -8.50 -19.96 -18.65
N ALA A 406 -8.83 -20.12 -19.94
CA ALA A 406 -9.73 -19.20 -20.65
C ALA A 406 -11.17 -19.32 -20.14
N GLY A 407 -11.70 -20.55 -20.04
CA GLY A 407 -13.04 -20.81 -19.53
C GLY A 407 -13.21 -20.37 -18.08
N GLY A 408 -12.17 -20.52 -17.24
CA GLY A 408 -12.18 -20.04 -15.86
C GLY A 408 -12.38 -18.53 -15.75
N THR A 409 -11.72 -17.75 -16.62
CA THR A 409 -11.95 -16.28 -16.68
C THR A 409 -13.37 -15.93 -17.12
N ALA A 410 -13.94 -16.66 -18.08
CA ALA A 410 -15.27 -16.37 -18.63
C ALA A 410 -16.43 -16.89 -17.76
N LEU A 411 -16.24 -17.98 -17.02
CA LEU A 411 -17.31 -18.61 -16.23
C LEU A 411 -17.42 -18.01 -14.83
N PHE A 412 -16.29 -17.74 -14.17
CA PHE A 412 -16.30 -17.37 -12.77
C PHE A 412 -16.30 -15.86 -12.54
N HIS A 413 -15.74 -15.06 -13.47
CA HIS A 413 -15.54 -13.60 -13.33
C HIS A 413 -15.02 -13.16 -11.94
N SER A 414 -14.41 -14.08 -11.18
CA SER A 414 -14.23 -13.91 -9.75
C SER A 414 -12.80 -13.52 -9.44
N ALA A 415 -12.64 -12.59 -8.50
CA ALA A 415 -11.35 -12.19 -7.96
C ALA A 415 -10.55 -13.40 -7.44
N LEU A 416 -11.23 -14.42 -6.91
CA LEU A 416 -10.62 -15.65 -6.41
C LEU A 416 -9.88 -16.44 -7.50
N PHE A 417 -10.50 -16.63 -8.68
CA PHE A 417 -9.86 -17.37 -9.78
C PHE A 417 -8.58 -16.67 -10.24
N LEU A 418 -8.63 -15.35 -10.45
CA LEU A 418 -7.47 -14.56 -10.87
C LEU A 418 -6.36 -14.57 -9.81
N GLN A 419 -6.71 -14.52 -8.53
CA GLN A 419 -5.74 -14.65 -7.43
C GLN A 419 -5.07 -16.03 -7.42
N LEU A 420 -5.80 -17.11 -7.68
CA LEU A 420 -5.22 -18.47 -7.78
C LEU A 420 -4.25 -18.56 -8.96
N MET A 421 -4.61 -18.02 -10.12
CA MET A 421 -3.71 -17.96 -11.28
C MET A 421 -2.46 -17.13 -10.99
N ALA A 422 -2.61 -16.00 -10.30
CA ALA A 422 -1.49 -15.15 -9.89
C ALA A 422 -0.55 -15.86 -8.88
N ILE A 423 -1.09 -16.58 -7.90
CA ILE A 423 -0.31 -17.45 -7.00
C ILE A 423 0.45 -18.49 -7.82
N GLY A 424 -0.23 -19.15 -8.76
CA GLY A 424 0.40 -20.12 -9.67
C GLY A 424 1.57 -19.49 -10.43
N CYS A 425 1.41 -18.29 -10.99
CA CYS A 425 2.48 -17.59 -11.72
C CYS A 425 3.65 -17.20 -10.81
N ALA A 426 3.34 -16.68 -9.61
CA ALA A 426 4.33 -16.29 -8.61
C ALA A 426 5.17 -17.47 -8.13
N VAL A 427 4.61 -18.68 -8.16
CA VAL A 427 5.30 -19.90 -7.75
C VAL A 427 6.01 -20.58 -8.92
N ALA A 428 5.31 -20.73 -10.05
CA ALA A 428 5.80 -21.45 -11.20
C ALA A 428 7.00 -20.75 -11.87
N SER A 429 6.97 -19.42 -11.99
CA SER A 429 8.03 -18.69 -12.70
C SER A 429 9.42 -18.74 -12.03
N PRO A 430 9.61 -18.45 -10.71
CA PRO A 430 10.92 -18.62 -10.07
C PRO A 430 11.33 -20.09 -10.01
N THR A 431 10.37 -21.02 -9.86
CA THR A 431 10.65 -22.46 -9.88
C THR A 431 11.17 -22.89 -11.26
N ALA A 432 10.51 -22.48 -12.34
CA ALA A 432 10.94 -22.76 -13.71
C ALA A 432 12.34 -22.19 -13.97
N ALA A 433 12.56 -20.93 -13.59
CA ALA A 433 13.84 -20.24 -13.74
C ALA A 433 14.99 -21.05 -13.12
N MET A 434 14.84 -21.44 -11.85
CA MET A 434 15.87 -22.20 -11.15
C MET A 434 16.07 -23.60 -11.72
N LEU A 435 14.99 -24.35 -11.98
CA LEU A 435 15.10 -25.73 -12.47
C LEU A 435 15.69 -25.81 -13.89
N LEU A 436 15.33 -24.90 -14.79
CA LEU A 436 15.90 -24.85 -16.14
C LEU A 436 17.41 -24.57 -16.11
N LEU A 437 17.85 -23.68 -15.23
CA LEU A 437 19.27 -23.35 -15.08
C LEU A 437 20.06 -24.48 -14.43
N LEU A 438 19.48 -25.15 -13.43
CA LEU A 438 20.05 -26.36 -12.84
C LEU A 438 20.17 -27.49 -13.88
N ASP A 439 19.17 -27.70 -14.72
CA ASP A 439 19.22 -28.69 -15.81
C ASP A 439 20.27 -28.34 -16.86
N TRP A 440 20.40 -27.05 -17.20
CA TRP A 440 21.43 -26.58 -18.13
C TRP A 440 22.83 -26.84 -17.59
N TRP A 441 23.09 -26.49 -16.33
CA TRP A 441 24.40 -26.70 -15.73
C TRP A 441 24.71 -28.18 -15.46
N ARG A 442 23.71 -29.00 -15.10
CA ARG A 442 23.88 -30.45 -14.93
C ARG A 442 24.41 -31.12 -16.20
N LYS A 443 24.05 -30.62 -17.38
CA LYS A 443 24.48 -31.15 -18.69
C LYS A 443 25.92 -30.76 -19.06
N LYS A 444 26.56 -29.85 -18.34
CA LYS A 444 27.95 -29.46 -18.62
C LYS A 444 28.92 -30.46 -17.96
N PRO A 445 29.85 -31.08 -18.71
CA PRO A 445 30.93 -31.85 -18.09
C PRO A 445 31.88 -30.90 -17.36
N ILE A 446 32.02 -31.09 -16.05
CA ILE A 446 32.94 -30.31 -15.19
C ILE A 446 33.96 -31.29 -14.60
N ASP A 447 34.98 -31.60 -15.39
CA ASP A 447 36.00 -32.59 -14.99
C ASP A 447 37.01 -32.00 -14.00
N ALA A 448 37.33 -30.70 -14.15
CA ALA A 448 38.26 -29.96 -13.29
C ALA A 448 37.61 -28.70 -12.70
N PRO A 449 38.09 -28.21 -11.53
CA PRO A 449 37.54 -26.99 -10.95
C PRO A 449 37.83 -25.78 -11.85
N LEU A 450 36.78 -25.03 -12.17
CA LEU A 450 36.87 -23.88 -13.08
C LEU A 450 37.30 -22.61 -12.35
N GLY A 451 37.93 -21.68 -13.08
CA GLY A 451 38.36 -20.39 -12.55
C GLY A 451 37.20 -19.43 -12.27
N TYR A 452 37.41 -18.50 -11.31
CA TYR A 452 36.38 -17.54 -10.88
C TYR A 452 35.87 -16.61 -11.98
N GLY A 453 36.67 -16.33 -13.02
CA GLY A 453 36.20 -15.55 -14.18
C GLY A 453 35.02 -16.22 -14.91
N ARG A 454 35.00 -17.55 -15.00
CA ARG A 454 33.85 -18.28 -15.57
C ARG A 454 32.66 -18.29 -14.61
N VAL A 455 32.90 -18.32 -13.30
CA VAL A 455 31.85 -18.21 -12.28
C VAL A 455 31.14 -16.86 -12.40
N VAL A 456 31.90 -15.77 -12.53
CA VAL A 456 31.34 -14.42 -12.71
C VAL A 456 30.53 -14.34 -14.01
N ARG A 457 31.07 -14.81 -15.13
CA ARG A 457 30.38 -14.78 -16.42
C ARG A 457 29.09 -15.61 -16.41
N ASP A 458 29.18 -16.89 -16.05
CA ASP A 458 28.03 -17.80 -16.09
C ASP A 458 27.03 -17.49 -14.97
N GLY A 459 27.49 -16.91 -13.85
CA GLY A 459 26.64 -16.35 -12.79
C GLY A 459 25.85 -15.14 -13.27
N ALA A 460 26.49 -14.18 -13.95
CA ALA A 460 25.81 -13.00 -14.50
C ALA A 460 24.79 -13.36 -15.58
N VAL A 461 25.18 -14.23 -16.54
CA VAL A 461 24.27 -14.72 -17.59
C VAL A 461 23.13 -15.53 -16.97
N GLY A 462 23.44 -16.46 -16.06
CA GLY A 462 22.45 -17.29 -15.38
C GLY A 462 21.44 -16.46 -14.58
N LEU A 463 21.91 -15.48 -13.80
CA LEU A 463 21.03 -14.59 -13.03
C LEU A 463 20.14 -13.76 -13.96
N THR A 464 20.70 -13.23 -15.06
CA THR A 464 19.93 -12.47 -16.05
C THR A 464 18.84 -13.33 -16.69
N CYS A 465 19.13 -14.59 -17.03
CA CYS A 465 18.13 -15.53 -17.52
C CYS A 465 17.08 -15.86 -16.45
N ALA A 466 17.48 -16.04 -15.19
CA ALA A 466 16.56 -16.32 -14.08
C ALA A 466 15.58 -15.16 -13.88
N VAL A 467 16.11 -13.93 -13.85
CA VAL A 467 15.34 -12.69 -13.77
C VAL A 467 14.40 -12.55 -14.96
N ALA A 468 14.86 -12.79 -16.19
CA ALA A 468 14.01 -12.71 -17.37
C ALA A 468 12.81 -13.67 -17.31
N ILE A 469 13.02 -14.93 -16.90
CA ILE A 469 11.95 -15.93 -16.77
C ILE A 469 10.99 -15.57 -15.62
N ALA A 470 11.53 -15.15 -14.48
CA ALA A 470 10.72 -14.74 -13.34
C ALA A 470 9.89 -13.46 -13.63
N MET A 471 10.43 -12.53 -14.40
CA MET A 471 9.74 -11.31 -14.83
C MET A 471 8.49 -11.62 -15.66
N ILE A 472 8.47 -12.70 -16.45
CA ILE A 472 7.28 -13.16 -17.18
C ILE A 472 6.14 -13.43 -16.19
N GLY A 473 6.43 -14.11 -15.08
CA GLY A 473 5.45 -14.36 -14.02
C GLY A 473 4.98 -13.07 -13.36
N GLY A 474 5.89 -12.12 -13.12
CA GLY A 474 5.55 -10.79 -12.60
C GLY A 474 4.60 -10.02 -13.51
N LEU A 475 4.87 -10.00 -14.82
CA LEU A 475 4.02 -9.35 -15.83
C LEU A 475 2.64 -10.02 -15.92
N TYR A 476 2.58 -11.34 -15.81
CA TYR A 476 1.30 -12.08 -15.77
C TYR A 476 0.46 -11.69 -14.57
N ILE A 477 1.06 -11.59 -13.38
CA ILE A 477 0.38 -11.15 -12.16
C ILE A 477 -0.13 -9.72 -12.33
N ALA A 478 0.72 -8.80 -12.79
CA ALA A 478 0.38 -7.41 -12.98
C ALA A 478 -0.77 -7.20 -13.98
N ALA A 479 -0.82 -8.03 -15.03
CA ALA A 479 -1.86 -7.97 -16.05
C ALA A 479 -3.17 -8.62 -15.58
N MET A 480 -3.12 -9.82 -14.97
CA MET A 480 -4.33 -10.53 -14.50
C MET A 480 -5.01 -9.84 -13.32
N LEU A 481 -4.25 -9.23 -12.42
CA LEU A 481 -4.77 -8.46 -11.29
C LEU A 481 -4.84 -6.96 -11.58
N GLY A 482 -4.81 -6.60 -12.87
CA GLY A 482 -4.86 -5.24 -13.38
C GLY A 482 -6.24 -4.59 -13.29
N ASN A 483 -7.01 -4.73 -12.21
CA ASN A 483 -8.35 -4.15 -12.09
C ASN A 483 -8.37 -3.07 -11.00
N ILE A 484 -9.19 -2.02 -11.18
CA ILE A 484 -9.39 -0.94 -10.20
C ILE A 484 -9.62 -1.46 -8.77
N ARG A 485 -10.37 -2.56 -8.62
CA ARG A 485 -10.64 -3.20 -7.33
C ARG A 485 -9.37 -3.65 -6.60
N PHE A 486 -8.34 -4.05 -7.32
CA PHE A 486 -7.05 -4.42 -6.74
C PHE A 486 -6.11 -3.21 -6.55
N PHE A 487 -6.14 -2.23 -7.46
CA PHE A 487 -5.28 -1.03 -7.35
C PHE A 487 -5.67 -0.19 -6.15
N MET A 488 -6.97 -0.01 -5.94
CA MET A 488 -7.55 0.66 -4.79
C MET A 488 -7.72 -0.29 -3.59
N GLU A 489 -7.22 -1.52 -3.65
CA GLU A 489 -7.19 -2.47 -2.53
C GLU A 489 -8.56 -2.80 -1.89
N PHE A 490 -9.66 -2.60 -2.65
CA PHE A 490 -10.97 -3.15 -2.30
C PHE A 490 -10.91 -4.68 -2.18
N ASP A 491 -10.15 -5.30 -3.09
CA ASP A 491 -9.70 -6.67 -3.00
C ASP A 491 -8.17 -6.70 -2.79
N PHE A 492 -7.69 -7.47 -1.81
CA PHE A 492 -6.25 -7.63 -1.55
C PHE A 492 -5.74 -9.02 -1.89
N TYR A 493 -4.46 -9.10 -2.23
CA TYR A 493 -3.78 -10.35 -2.55
C TYR A 493 -3.52 -11.20 -1.31
N ARG A 494 -4.17 -12.36 -1.22
CA ARG A 494 -4.06 -13.28 -0.05
C ARG A 494 -2.88 -14.26 -0.13
N GLY A 495 -2.18 -14.30 -1.26
CA GLY A 495 -1.17 -15.31 -1.58
C GLY A 495 0.23 -15.09 -1.03
N VAL A 496 0.52 -13.91 -0.45
CA VAL A 496 1.90 -13.45 -0.12
C VAL A 496 2.72 -14.50 0.64
N LYS A 497 2.14 -15.13 1.66
CA LYS A 497 2.86 -16.14 2.47
C LYS A 497 3.15 -17.42 1.67
N LEU A 498 2.20 -17.84 0.84
CA LEU A 498 2.33 -19.05 0.03
C LEU A 498 3.37 -18.85 -1.08
N THR A 499 3.37 -17.68 -1.72
CA THR A 499 4.33 -17.33 -2.77
C THR A 499 5.76 -17.19 -2.25
N PHE A 500 5.93 -16.89 -0.96
CA PHE A 500 7.25 -16.83 -0.34
C PHE A 500 7.84 -18.24 -0.08
N VAL A 501 7.01 -19.19 0.35
CA VAL A 501 7.46 -20.51 0.81
C VAL A 501 7.49 -21.55 -0.32
N LEU A 502 6.46 -21.57 -1.15
CA LEU A 502 6.25 -22.66 -2.11
C LEU A 502 7.33 -22.78 -3.21
N PRO A 503 7.89 -21.69 -3.79
CA PRO A 503 9.01 -21.80 -4.72
C PRO A 503 10.22 -22.48 -4.11
N ILE A 504 10.54 -22.18 -2.86
CA ILE A 504 11.67 -22.76 -2.13
C ILE A 504 11.48 -24.26 -1.98
N LEU A 505 10.27 -24.69 -1.57
CA LEU A 505 9.94 -26.11 -1.42
C LEU A 505 9.99 -26.86 -2.76
N LEU A 506 9.45 -26.26 -3.83
CA LEU A 506 9.44 -26.87 -5.15
C LEU A 506 10.84 -26.95 -5.75
N VAL A 507 11.67 -25.90 -5.62
CA VAL A 507 13.08 -25.95 -6.05
C VAL A 507 13.87 -26.94 -5.20
N ALA A 508 13.62 -27.04 -3.90
CA ALA A 508 14.24 -28.06 -3.04
C ALA A 508 13.91 -29.47 -3.54
N ALA A 509 12.63 -29.76 -3.78
CA ALA A 509 12.19 -31.04 -4.33
C ALA A 509 12.84 -31.29 -5.70
N GLY A 510 12.80 -30.31 -6.60
CA GLY A 510 13.37 -30.43 -7.95
C GLY A 510 14.89 -30.59 -7.95
N TYR A 511 15.60 -30.06 -6.96
CA TYR A 511 17.02 -30.29 -6.74
C TYR A 511 17.30 -31.75 -6.31
N LEU A 512 16.53 -32.29 -5.36
CA LEU A 512 16.67 -33.66 -4.88
C LEU A 512 16.41 -34.72 -5.97
N LEU A 513 15.56 -34.38 -6.96
CA LEU A 513 15.34 -35.21 -8.16
C LEU A 513 16.52 -35.17 -9.14
N ARG A 514 17.35 -34.12 -9.12
CA ARG A 514 18.40 -33.86 -10.13
C ARG A 514 19.80 -34.17 -9.65
N PHE A 515 20.05 -33.97 -8.37
CA PHE A 515 21.37 -33.98 -7.77
C PHE A 515 21.41 -34.96 -6.60
N PRO A 516 22.44 -35.82 -6.50
CA PRO A 516 22.55 -36.75 -5.39
C PRO A 516 22.88 -36.00 -4.11
N LEU A 517 22.06 -36.12 -3.08
CA LEU A 517 22.34 -35.56 -1.75
C LEU A 517 22.67 -36.73 -0.83
N TRP A 518 23.87 -36.70 -0.23
CA TRP A 518 24.50 -37.87 0.41
C TRP A 518 24.61 -39.12 -0.50
N GLY A 519 24.90 -38.91 -1.79
CA GLY A 519 25.18 -40.00 -2.73
C GLY A 519 23.94 -40.70 -3.27
N ARG A 520 22.72 -40.25 -2.95
CA ARG A 520 21.47 -40.79 -3.48
C ARG A 520 20.64 -39.72 -4.20
N THR A 521 20.11 -40.04 -5.37
CA THR A 521 19.07 -39.27 -6.06
C THR A 521 17.71 -39.86 -5.71
N ILE A 522 16.75 -39.02 -5.33
CA ILE A 522 15.41 -39.50 -4.96
C ILE A 522 14.59 -39.69 -6.24
N ALA A 523 14.73 -40.85 -6.89
CA ALA A 523 13.99 -41.16 -8.11
C ALA A 523 12.71 -41.98 -7.85
N SER A 524 12.62 -42.63 -6.68
CA SER A 524 11.48 -43.47 -6.29
C SER A 524 11.00 -43.20 -4.85
N PRO A 525 9.76 -43.60 -4.48
CA PRO A 525 9.27 -43.51 -3.10
C PRO A 525 10.10 -44.30 -2.08
N GLN A 526 10.75 -45.38 -2.53
CA GLN A 526 11.64 -46.20 -1.70
C GLN A 526 12.96 -45.46 -1.42
N ASP A 527 13.49 -44.73 -2.39
CA ASP A 527 14.66 -43.87 -2.21
C ASP A 527 14.37 -42.71 -1.23
N PHE A 528 13.14 -42.19 -1.24
CA PHE A 528 12.72 -41.15 -0.29
C PHE A 528 12.69 -41.68 1.14
N ALA A 529 12.12 -42.87 1.38
CA ALA A 529 12.11 -43.49 2.70
C ALA A 529 13.53 -43.77 3.21
N ALA A 530 14.42 -44.21 2.32
CA ALA A 530 15.82 -44.46 2.64
C ALA A 530 16.59 -43.16 2.91
N PHE A 531 16.35 -42.11 2.13
CA PHE A 531 16.90 -40.77 2.37
C PHE A 531 16.42 -40.17 3.70
N ALA A 532 15.13 -40.29 4.03
CA ALA A 532 14.57 -39.83 5.30
C ALA A 532 15.20 -40.57 6.48
N LYS A 533 15.42 -41.88 6.35
CA LYS A 533 16.14 -42.67 7.36
C LYS A 533 17.58 -42.19 7.55
N ASP A 534 18.31 -41.94 6.46
CA ASP A 534 19.69 -41.44 6.54
C ASP A 534 19.75 -40.01 7.10
N PHE A 535 18.78 -39.16 6.75
CA PHE A 535 18.63 -37.81 7.31
C PHE A 535 18.40 -37.82 8.82
N LEU A 536 17.50 -38.69 9.30
CA LEU A 536 17.21 -38.83 10.74
C LEU A 536 18.38 -39.44 11.51
N ASN A 537 19.27 -40.19 10.84
CA ASN A 537 20.47 -40.78 11.43
C ASN A 537 21.69 -39.85 11.40
N ILE A 538 21.55 -38.60 10.95
CA ILE A 538 22.66 -37.64 10.97
C ILE A 538 23.06 -37.38 12.43
N PRO A 539 24.32 -37.60 12.82
CA PRO A 539 24.78 -37.33 14.18
C PRO A 539 24.74 -35.82 14.43
N ILE A 540 23.73 -35.37 15.17
CA ILE A 540 23.55 -33.97 15.52
C ILE A 540 24.51 -33.61 16.66
N LYS A 541 25.58 -32.88 16.34
CA LYS A 541 26.46 -32.28 17.36
C LYS A 541 25.73 -31.10 18.04
N MET A 542 26.04 -30.82 19.31
CA MET A 542 25.46 -29.67 20.04
C MET A 542 25.66 -28.34 19.29
N GLY A 543 26.82 -28.15 18.65
CA GLY A 543 27.06 -26.98 17.79
C GLY A 543 26.13 -26.89 16.58
N THR A 544 25.70 -28.03 16.02
CA THR A 544 24.73 -28.09 14.92
C THR A 544 23.31 -27.71 15.39
N LEU A 545 22.92 -28.10 16.60
CA LEU A 545 21.64 -27.67 17.21
C LEU A 545 21.61 -26.17 17.48
N ILE A 546 22.71 -25.63 18.01
CA ILE A 546 22.84 -24.19 18.26
C ILE A 546 22.76 -23.41 16.93
N LEU A 547 23.46 -23.89 15.89
CA LEU A 547 23.42 -23.30 14.56
C LEU A 547 22.01 -23.39 13.93
N LEU A 548 21.36 -24.56 14.00
CA LEU A 548 19.98 -24.75 13.51
C LEU A 548 18.99 -23.88 14.29
N GLY A 549 19.13 -23.77 15.60
CA GLY A 549 18.32 -22.90 16.45
C GLY A 549 18.48 -21.43 16.07
N MET A 550 19.72 -20.98 15.83
CA MET A 550 19.98 -19.63 15.30
C MET A 550 19.39 -19.42 13.92
N LEU A 551 19.59 -20.35 12.97
CA LEU A 551 19.03 -20.25 11.63
C LEU A 551 17.50 -20.28 11.64
N ALA A 552 16.88 -21.12 12.48
CA ALA A 552 15.44 -21.17 12.66
C ALA A 552 14.90 -19.88 13.28
N MET A 553 15.60 -19.29 14.25
CA MET A 553 15.25 -17.98 14.83
C MET A 553 15.37 -16.87 13.79
N VAL A 554 16.46 -16.84 13.00
CA VAL A 554 16.63 -15.89 11.90
C VAL A 554 15.53 -16.06 10.85
N ALA A 555 15.24 -17.29 10.43
CA ALA A 555 14.17 -17.57 9.48
C ALA A 555 12.79 -17.18 10.05
N PHE A 556 12.51 -17.46 11.33
CA PHE A 556 11.26 -17.08 11.99
C PHE A 556 11.10 -15.56 12.07
N ILE A 557 12.15 -14.83 12.48
CA ILE A 557 12.15 -13.37 12.47
C ILE A 557 11.97 -12.86 11.04
N PHE A 558 12.65 -13.45 10.05
CA PHE A 558 12.63 -13.01 8.66
C PHE A 558 11.29 -13.23 7.95
N VAL A 559 10.62 -14.36 8.25
CA VAL A 559 9.25 -14.67 7.79
C VAL A 559 8.22 -13.88 8.58
N GLY A 560 8.41 -13.74 9.90
CA GLY A 560 7.56 -12.90 10.75
C GLY A 560 7.56 -11.43 10.33
N ARG A 561 8.72 -10.92 9.88
CA ARG A 561 8.90 -9.57 9.33
C ARG A 561 8.36 -9.40 7.91
N SER A 562 7.95 -10.45 7.20
CA SER A 562 7.31 -10.31 5.88
C SER A 562 5.81 -9.96 5.97
N GLY A 563 5.28 -9.70 7.16
CA GLY A 563 3.93 -9.18 7.40
C GLY A 563 3.93 -7.87 8.21
N HIS A 564 2.83 -7.13 8.13
CA HIS A 564 2.65 -5.76 8.65
C HIS A 564 2.62 -5.60 10.19
N THR A 565 2.99 -6.61 10.98
CA THR A 565 2.64 -6.66 12.43
C THR A 565 3.70 -7.25 13.37
N ALA A 566 4.96 -7.41 12.94
CA ALA A 566 6.01 -7.79 13.88
C ALA A 566 6.74 -6.52 14.35
N GLY A 567 6.37 -5.98 15.51
CA GLY A 567 6.99 -4.82 16.19
C GLY A 567 8.44 -5.05 16.64
N VAL A 568 9.27 -5.65 15.78
CA VAL A 568 10.70 -5.86 15.96
C VAL A 568 11.41 -4.58 15.48
N PRO A 569 12.18 -3.91 16.34
CA PRO A 569 12.88 -2.68 15.97
C PRO A 569 13.86 -2.94 14.82
N VAL A 570 13.88 -2.00 13.88
CA VAL A 570 14.76 -2.04 12.71
C VAL A 570 16.12 -1.48 13.14
N PRO A 571 17.25 -2.18 12.87
CA PRO A 571 18.57 -1.62 13.15
C PRO A 571 18.77 -0.28 12.44
N ASP A 572 19.39 0.70 13.09
CA ASP A 572 19.59 2.04 12.51
C ASP A 572 20.38 2.02 11.19
N PHE A 573 21.30 1.07 11.04
CA PHE A 573 22.02 0.84 9.79
C PHE A 573 21.09 0.44 8.63
N GLU A 574 20.09 -0.42 8.89
CA GLU A 574 19.09 -0.83 7.89
C GLU A 574 18.25 0.39 7.48
N VAL A 575 17.85 1.24 8.43
CA VAL A 575 17.15 2.51 8.15
C VAL A 575 18.02 3.45 7.31
N ALA A 576 19.30 3.60 7.65
CA ALA A 576 20.22 4.46 6.89
C ALA A 576 20.44 3.94 5.46
N LEU A 577 20.65 2.63 5.28
CA LEU A 577 20.79 2.00 3.96
C LEU A 577 19.51 2.19 3.12
N ARG A 578 18.34 2.03 3.74
CA ARG A 578 17.04 2.26 3.10
C ARG A 578 16.91 3.68 2.59
N ARG A 579 17.19 4.67 3.43
CA ARG A 579 17.16 6.09 3.06
C ARG A 579 18.16 6.41 1.94
N PHE A 580 19.35 5.82 1.99
CA PHE A 580 20.34 5.98 0.92
C PHE A 580 19.82 5.45 -0.42
N LEU A 581 19.28 4.23 -0.44
CA LEU A 581 18.75 3.62 -1.66
C LEU A 581 17.51 4.35 -2.19
N GLU A 582 16.63 4.85 -1.32
CA GLU A 582 15.47 5.66 -1.70
C GLU A 582 15.85 6.99 -2.35
N ASN A 583 16.95 7.62 -1.91
CA ASN A 583 17.44 8.86 -2.51
C ASN A 583 18.29 8.61 -3.77
N ALA A 584 19.00 7.48 -3.84
CA ALA A 584 19.92 7.17 -4.93
C ALA A 584 19.26 6.50 -6.14
N MET A 585 18.19 5.73 -5.94
CA MET A 585 17.55 4.92 -6.98
C MET A 585 16.11 5.36 -7.24
N TYR A 586 15.61 5.05 -8.45
CA TYR A 586 14.21 5.32 -8.76
C TYR A 586 13.26 4.48 -7.90
N ALA A 587 13.60 3.20 -7.70
CA ALA A 587 12.85 2.29 -6.86
C ALA A 587 13.76 1.46 -5.97
N ARG A 588 13.68 1.65 -4.63
CA ARG A 588 14.47 0.84 -3.71
C ARG A 588 14.18 -0.66 -3.91
N PRO A 589 15.17 -1.49 -4.26
CA PRO A 589 14.99 -2.93 -4.39
C PRO A 589 14.82 -3.60 -3.02
N ARG A 590 14.21 -4.78 -3.02
CA ARG A 590 14.04 -5.53 -1.76
C ARG A 590 15.40 -6.01 -1.27
N GLU A 591 15.70 -5.76 0.01
CA GLU A 591 16.95 -6.16 0.67
C GLU A 591 17.28 -7.65 0.46
N LYS A 592 16.25 -8.50 0.44
CA LYS A 592 16.37 -9.96 0.25
C LYS A 592 16.96 -10.33 -1.11
N GLU A 593 16.71 -9.52 -2.14
CA GLU A 593 17.15 -9.78 -3.52
C GLU A 593 18.66 -9.54 -3.64
N PHE A 594 19.11 -8.32 -3.36
CA PHE A 594 20.48 -7.91 -3.65
C PHE A 594 21.49 -8.27 -2.54
N LEU A 595 21.07 -8.39 -1.27
CA LEU A 595 21.98 -8.75 -0.17
C LEU A 595 22.16 -10.27 -0.02
N VAL A 596 21.12 -11.05 -0.29
CA VAL A 596 21.13 -12.50 -0.02
C VAL A 596 20.97 -13.28 -1.32
N GLY A 597 19.88 -13.09 -2.05
CA GLY A 597 19.52 -13.95 -3.17
C GLY A 597 20.49 -13.90 -4.35
N HIS A 598 20.77 -12.70 -4.88
CA HIS A 598 21.65 -12.52 -6.03
C HIS A 598 23.11 -12.92 -5.71
N PRO A 599 23.70 -12.54 -4.56
CA PRO A 599 24.99 -13.07 -4.16
C PRO A 599 25.00 -14.60 -4.01
N ALA A 600 23.97 -15.18 -3.39
CA ALA A 600 23.85 -16.63 -3.27
C ALA A 600 23.75 -17.32 -4.63
N PHE A 601 23.16 -16.67 -5.63
CA PHE A 601 23.09 -17.18 -7.00
C PHE A 601 24.50 -17.33 -7.61
N PHE A 602 25.38 -16.34 -7.47
CA PHE A 602 26.77 -16.45 -7.94
C PHE A 602 27.54 -17.51 -7.17
N LEU A 603 27.33 -17.58 -5.85
CA LEU A 603 27.98 -18.57 -5.00
C LEU A 603 27.48 -19.99 -5.30
N MET A 604 26.23 -20.18 -5.70
CA MET A 604 25.71 -21.45 -6.20
C MET A 604 26.50 -21.91 -7.43
N VAL A 605 26.74 -21.02 -8.39
CA VAL A 605 27.58 -21.32 -9.57
C VAL A 605 29.01 -21.65 -9.15
N ALA A 606 29.57 -20.89 -8.20
CA ALA A 606 30.89 -21.16 -7.62
C ALA A 606 30.94 -22.56 -6.99
N ALA A 607 29.93 -22.92 -6.20
CA ALA A 607 29.85 -24.20 -5.50
C ALA A 607 29.89 -25.38 -6.47
N MET A 608 29.17 -25.28 -7.58
CA MET A 608 29.19 -26.30 -8.63
C MET A 608 30.52 -26.34 -9.38
N TYR A 609 31.07 -25.19 -9.77
CA TYR A 609 32.29 -25.10 -10.59
C TYR A 609 33.56 -25.40 -9.83
N ARG A 610 33.57 -25.15 -8.51
CA ARG A 610 34.67 -25.45 -7.58
C ARG A 610 34.48 -26.78 -6.86
N LYS A 611 33.40 -27.53 -7.15
CA LYS A 611 33.07 -28.82 -6.54
C LYS A 611 32.99 -28.75 -5.01
N TRP A 612 32.36 -27.70 -4.48
CA TRP A 612 32.07 -27.55 -3.05
C TRP A 612 31.11 -28.64 -2.55
N PRO A 613 31.01 -28.84 -1.22
CA PRO A 613 30.10 -29.82 -0.65
C PRO A 613 28.66 -29.65 -1.14
N GLN A 614 28.02 -30.76 -1.48
CA GLN A 614 26.68 -30.76 -2.08
C GLN A 614 25.62 -30.08 -1.21
N ILE A 615 25.76 -30.17 0.12
CA ILE A 615 24.87 -29.52 1.08
C ILE A 615 24.96 -27.99 0.98
N LEU A 616 26.16 -27.45 0.74
CA LEU A 616 26.37 -26.02 0.57
C LEU A 616 25.77 -25.56 -0.75
N HIS A 617 25.97 -26.31 -1.84
CA HIS A 617 25.31 -26.03 -3.12
C HIS A 617 23.78 -26.03 -2.97
N PHE A 618 23.20 -27.01 -2.26
CA PHE A 618 21.77 -27.05 -1.97
C PHE A 618 21.28 -25.81 -1.22
N LEU A 619 21.93 -25.42 -0.13
CA LEU A 619 21.55 -24.22 0.64
C LEU A 619 21.66 -22.93 -0.20
N LEU A 620 22.67 -22.82 -1.06
CA LEU A 620 22.86 -21.68 -1.95
C LEU A 620 21.78 -21.62 -3.04
N VAL A 621 21.32 -22.76 -3.57
CA VAL A 621 20.17 -22.83 -4.48
C VAL A 621 18.90 -22.32 -3.81
N LEU A 622 18.65 -22.71 -2.54
CA LEU A 622 17.48 -22.23 -1.80
C LEU A 622 17.57 -20.72 -1.55
N ALA A 623 18.73 -20.22 -1.13
CA ALA A 623 18.96 -18.79 -0.94
C ALA A 623 18.82 -17.99 -2.24
N ALA A 624 19.33 -18.50 -3.36
CA ALA A 624 19.16 -17.90 -4.68
C ALA A 624 17.68 -17.85 -5.10
N THR A 625 16.91 -18.89 -4.77
CA THR A 625 15.46 -18.94 -5.02
C THR A 625 14.71 -17.86 -4.25
N ILE A 626 15.15 -17.49 -3.04
CA ILE A 626 14.55 -16.37 -2.28
C ILE A 626 14.69 -15.05 -3.05
N GLY A 627 15.85 -14.79 -3.68
CA GLY A 627 16.06 -13.59 -4.48
C GLY A 627 15.15 -13.55 -5.71
N VAL A 628 15.19 -14.61 -6.52
CA VAL A 628 14.37 -14.69 -7.75
C VAL A 628 12.87 -14.65 -7.41
N GLY A 629 12.45 -15.30 -6.33
CA GLY A 629 11.07 -15.28 -5.84
C GLY A 629 10.60 -13.92 -5.32
N SER A 630 11.43 -13.22 -4.53
CA SER A 630 11.13 -11.88 -4.01
C SER A 630 10.88 -10.87 -5.14
N MET A 631 11.62 -11.00 -6.25
CA MET A 631 11.42 -10.14 -7.40
C MET A 631 10.01 -10.33 -8.01
N VAL A 632 9.50 -11.56 -8.07
CA VAL A 632 8.13 -11.81 -8.56
C VAL A 632 7.08 -11.35 -7.55
N GLU A 633 7.36 -11.49 -6.26
CA GLU A 633 6.50 -11.01 -5.16
C GLU A 633 6.29 -9.48 -5.23
N THR A 634 7.26 -8.73 -5.74
CA THR A 634 7.11 -7.28 -5.98
C THR A 634 5.88 -6.96 -6.82
N PHE A 635 5.54 -7.76 -7.82
CA PHE A 635 4.34 -7.59 -8.65
C PHE A 635 3.04 -8.03 -7.98
N ALA A 636 3.13 -8.85 -6.93
CA ALA A 636 1.98 -9.26 -6.12
C ALA A 636 1.50 -8.15 -5.16
N HIS A 637 2.30 -7.11 -4.95
CA HIS A 637 1.88 -5.88 -4.27
C HIS A 637 1.15 -4.93 -5.23
N ILE A 638 -0.05 -5.35 -5.64
CA ILE A 638 -0.79 -4.78 -6.80
C ILE A 638 -1.09 -3.27 -6.66
N ARG A 639 -1.21 -2.75 -5.44
CA ARG A 639 -1.38 -1.32 -5.15
C ARG A 639 -0.20 -0.44 -5.58
N THR A 640 0.98 -1.04 -5.75
CA THR A 640 2.16 -0.32 -6.24
C THR A 640 1.98 -0.07 -7.73
N PRO A 641 2.20 1.17 -8.23
CA PRO A 641 2.21 1.43 -9.66
C PRO A 641 3.09 0.45 -10.43
N PHE A 642 2.64 0.05 -11.62
CA PHE A 642 3.28 -0.98 -12.42
C PHE A 642 4.74 -0.61 -12.73
N LEU A 643 4.99 0.62 -13.21
CA LEU A 643 6.33 1.06 -13.56
C LEU A 643 7.27 1.04 -12.35
N MET A 644 6.76 1.39 -11.17
CA MET A 644 7.53 1.34 -9.93
C MET A 644 7.93 -0.10 -9.57
N SER A 645 7.00 -1.05 -9.65
CA SER A 645 7.29 -2.48 -9.45
C SER A 645 8.27 -3.03 -10.48
N PHE A 646 8.13 -2.63 -11.74
CA PHE A 646 9.00 -3.06 -12.83
C PHE A 646 10.43 -2.55 -12.65
N ILE A 647 10.61 -1.26 -12.40
CA ILE A 647 11.92 -0.66 -12.15
C ILE A 647 12.55 -1.23 -10.87
N ARG A 648 11.76 -1.48 -9.81
CA ARG A 648 12.27 -2.14 -8.59
C ARG A 648 12.94 -3.49 -8.88
N GLY A 649 12.33 -4.30 -9.76
CA GLY A 649 12.92 -5.57 -10.19
C GLY A 649 14.21 -5.39 -10.99
N ILE A 650 14.28 -4.38 -11.85
CA ILE A 650 15.50 -4.01 -12.60
C ILE A 650 16.59 -3.53 -11.64
N ASP A 651 16.27 -2.63 -10.73
CA ASP A 651 17.19 -2.08 -9.72
C ASP A 651 17.77 -3.20 -8.83
N GLY A 652 16.94 -4.17 -8.44
CA GLY A 652 17.37 -5.35 -7.69
C GLY A 652 18.34 -6.22 -8.47
N TRP A 653 18.09 -6.44 -9.77
CA TRP A 653 18.99 -7.16 -10.67
C TRP A 653 20.31 -6.42 -10.88
N LEU A 654 20.26 -5.12 -11.19
CA LEU A 654 21.43 -4.29 -11.46
C LEU A 654 22.33 -4.13 -10.24
N LEU A 655 21.79 -4.00 -9.03
CA LEU A 655 22.58 -4.04 -7.79
C LEU A 655 23.07 -5.45 -7.45
N GLY A 656 22.29 -6.49 -7.77
CA GLY A 656 22.63 -7.88 -7.51
C GLY A 656 23.85 -8.36 -8.28
N LEU A 657 24.06 -7.89 -9.52
CA LEU A 657 25.22 -8.25 -10.35
C LEU A 657 26.57 -7.88 -9.70
N PRO A 658 26.87 -6.60 -9.37
CA PRO A 658 28.13 -6.22 -8.75
C PRO A 658 28.29 -6.85 -7.36
N LEU A 659 27.23 -6.94 -6.56
CA LEU A 659 27.30 -7.58 -5.23
C LEU A 659 27.57 -9.08 -5.32
N GLY A 660 27.03 -9.75 -6.34
CA GLY A 660 27.37 -11.14 -6.64
C GLY A 660 28.84 -11.32 -7.00
N VAL A 661 29.41 -10.41 -7.81
CA VAL A 661 30.84 -10.39 -8.11
C VAL A 661 31.67 -10.17 -6.86
N VAL A 662 31.30 -9.21 -6.00
CA VAL A 662 31.96 -8.96 -4.72
C VAL A 662 31.93 -10.21 -3.83
N GLY A 663 30.79 -10.91 -3.77
CA GLY A 663 30.67 -12.18 -3.05
C GLY A 663 31.64 -13.25 -3.54
N VAL A 664 31.78 -13.40 -4.86
CA VAL A 664 32.75 -14.33 -5.46
C VAL A 664 34.19 -13.91 -5.16
N CYS A 665 34.51 -12.61 -5.27
CA CYS A 665 35.83 -12.07 -4.94
C CYS A 665 36.19 -12.29 -3.46
N GLY A 666 35.24 -12.05 -2.55
CA GLY A 666 35.43 -12.28 -1.11
C GLY A 666 35.74 -13.74 -0.81
N VAL A 667 35.02 -14.67 -1.43
CA VAL A 667 35.30 -16.11 -1.31
C VAL A 667 36.67 -16.45 -1.88
N ALA A 668 37.03 -15.96 -3.06
CA ALA A 668 38.33 -16.21 -3.67
C ALA A 668 39.48 -15.68 -2.78
N PHE A 669 39.29 -14.52 -2.16
CA PHE A 669 40.23 -13.93 -1.21
C PHE A 669 40.36 -14.75 0.08
N LEU A 670 39.25 -15.23 0.65
CA LEU A 670 39.26 -16.12 1.80
C LEU A 670 39.94 -17.46 1.49
N GLU A 671 39.72 -18.03 0.31
CA GLU A 671 40.39 -19.26 -0.12
C GLU A 671 41.90 -19.02 -0.30
N TYR A 672 42.29 -17.85 -0.81
CA TYR A 672 43.70 -17.46 -0.89
C TYR A 672 44.35 -17.32 0.50
N ILE A 673 43.70 -16.63 1.44
CA ILE A 673 44.19 -16.46 2.81
C ILE A 673 44.31 -17.80 3.53
N THR A 674 43.29 -18.65 3.45
CA THR A 674 43.32 -19.97 4.12
C THR A 674 44.39 -20.88 3.55
N ASN A 675 44.59 -20.86 2.22
CA ASN A 675 45.71 -21.57 1.59
C ASN A 675 47.08 -20.98 1.96
N TRP A 676 47.18 -19.65 2.12
CA TRP A 676 48.41 -18.98 2.55
C TRP A 676 48.75 -19.31 4.02
N LEU A 677 47.79 -19.20 4.93
CA LEU A 677 47.93 -19.58 6.34
C LEU A 677 48.22 -21.09 6.49
N GLY A 678 47.53 -21.95 5.75
CA GLY A 678 47.76 -23.39 5.75
C GLY A 678 49.14 -23.80 5.22
N LYS A 679 49.73 -23.01 4.31
CA LYS A 679 51.12 -23.19 3.86
C LYS A 679 52.15 -22.80 4.93
N GLN A 680 51.82 -21.88 5.83
CA GLN A 680 52.71 -21.51 6.95
C GLN A 680 52.68 -22.50 8.11
N VAL A 681 51.61 -23.30 8.24
CA VAL A 681 51.42 -24.26 9.37
C VAL A 681 51.94 -25.67 9.06
N LYS A 682 52.41 -25.97 7.84
CA LYS A 682 53.17 -27.21 7.60
C LYS A 682 54.51 -27.12 8.33
N PRO A 683 54.80 -27.99 9.32
CA PRO A 683 56.13 -28.02 9.92
C PRO A 683 57.14 -28.42 8.84
N ARG A 684 58.31 -27.77 8.84
CA ARG A 684 59.51 -28.35 8.22
C ARG A 684 59.71 -29.72 8.88
N GLU A 685 59.86 -30.74 8.05
CA GLU A 685 60.00 -32.16 8.40
C GLU A 685 60.89 -32.41 9.64
#